data_AF-A0A364KX53-F1
#
_entry.id   AF-A0A364KX53-F1
#
_cell.length_a   1.000
_cell.length_b   1.000
_cell.length_c   1.000
_cell.angle_alpha   90.00
_cell.angle_beta   90.00
_cell.angle_gamma   90.00
#
_symmetry.space_group_name_H-M   'P 1'
#
loop_
_entity.id
_entity.type
_entity.pdbx_description
1 polymer ?
#
loop_
_entity_poly.entity_id
_entity_poly.type
_entity_poly.pdbx_seq_one_letter_code
_entity_poly.pdbx_strand_id
1 'polypeptide(L)'
;MIAKTSNPSQPTNSEPMKAVGLLDEFNQKITVPAIGTEFLDADLVEIMEATNSDELLRDLAITIAERGVVMFRNQVRLDGEKHKQLIDRLGKLSGRPEENGLLKHVLHPLYNDDPEMITLIPERVASRYGFNEVNYKRQNHAKEWHTDMAFEKDPPAFSSLRLADVPPAGGDTMWVSLYDAYDRLSPPFQKLFEGLTATWAMPGYRPYEHDERSYKGPRGSPRNADFEFEARHPCVRTNPVTGWKALWVGGGHCAFINNVTSEENTDLLNIVDRLITKNHDIQVRYRWEHANDIAIWDNRSVLHIPTRDQQGKRLGYRVITIGETPYLDPNSVSKLEAQEAAAGVENDPKLQALKSVNLMGMNGTKEYRCVEYWQLNIQNAYKCEETFANIIPGTRDYLLQNTMSVSPMDKPPGSQCRYPGNRVVWDGPDDPEHPHNWALWRKLSVVVLLTLLTLVITIQSSIFGTGATDFDKEFGVSNEVGILGTTIFLLGFAVGPPFWAPISELYGRKWPMVIGVTIASLFTLMVSLGQNLATIFLGRFLSGLFGNAPISIVGGAATDNWNAIDRGISLGVVIGAVFSGPMMGPVIGGFVAENLNWRWNLWLMIIAGFAMALICALFLEESYIPRALVKKAKRIRKETGNDKLKTELEEAGVDLKRIISVYLVRPWKLFATEPILVFVTIYQSFIYGIVYLFFTSIPIEFKQIRQWDPQLAQLPLCAMLIGVSIGSAINVVYTKRILARQLKQTGGGLVPEQRLPLMIVGGFLFPAGLFWFAWTSDPNVPWPAMVVAGIPTGVGMFLIWIQCFTYLIDVYLPIANSAIAINSLSRSLFGAGFPLFTTAMYNRLGYAWATSLLAFLGVAMIPVPIVFYLYGQRIRSWSKFAVKAE
;
A
#
# COMPACT_ATOMS: atom_id res chain seq x y z
N MET A 1 -37.55 -10.50 -25.55
CA MET A 1 -38.60 -9.46 -25.47
C MET A 1 -38.30 -8.61 -24.25
N ILE A 2 -37.75 -7.42 -24.47
CA ILE A 2 -37.40 -6.47 -23.42
C ILE A 2 -38.70 -5.80 -22.96
N ALA A 3 -39.06 -5.99 -21.70
CA ALA A 3 -40.25 -5.37 -21.13
C ALA A 3 -40.06 -3.85 -21.13
N LYS A 4 -40.96 -3.15 -21.83
CA LYS A 4 -41.14 -1.70 -21.77
C LYS A 4 -41.54 -1.32 -20.35
N THR A 5 -40.65 -0.70 -19.59
CA THR A 5 -40.99 -0.04 -18.31
C THR A 5 -40.79 1.46 -18.43
N SER A 6 -41.91 2.19 -18.34
CA SER A 6 -42.12 3.62 -18.07
C SER A 6 -41.24 4.65 -18.82
N ASN A 7 -41.90 5.43 -19.70
CA ASN A 7 -41.34 6.55 -20.48
C ASN A 7 -40.24 7.34 -19.73
N PRO A 8 -39.01 7.44 -20.27
CA PRO A 8 -38.01 8.38 -19.76
C PRO A 8 -38.51 9.82 -19.95
N SER A 9 -38.22 10.71 -18.99
CA SER A 9 -38.39 12.15 -19.20
C SER A 9 -37.37 12.56 -20.26
N GLN A 10 -37.82 12.69 -21.51
CA GLN A 10 -36.97 13.08 -22.62
C GLN A 10 -36.80 14.60 -22.62
N PRO A 11 -35.61 15.11 -23.02
CA PRO A 11 -35.44 16.55 -23.20
C PRO A 11 -36.47 17.08 -24.20
N THR A 12 -36.93 18.31 -24.00
CA THR A 12 -37.93 18.92 -24.89
C THR A 12 -37.35 19.35 -26.24
N ASN A 13 -36.02 19.49 -26.33
CA ASN A 13 -35.30 19.81 -27.56
C ASN A 13 -34.83 18.55 -28.28
N SER A 14 -35.15 18.43 -29.57
CA SER A 14 -34.69 17.35 -30.44
C SER A 14 -33.32 17.61 -31.08
N GLU A 15 -32.85 18.87 -31.09
CA GLU A 15 -31.59 19.30 -31.72
C GLU A 15 -30.73 20.14 -30.76
N PRO A 16 -29.40 20.12 -30.90
CA PRO A 16 -28.50 20.98 -30.15
C PRO A 16 -28.82 22.46 -30.32
N MET A 17 -28.79 23.20 -29.23
CA MET A 17 -29.02 24.63 -29.21
C MET A 17 -27.79 25.40 -29.70
N LYS A 18 -28.00 26.51 -30.39
CA LYS A 18 -26.92 27.41 -30.83
C LYS A 18 -27.04 28.75 -30.12
N ALA A 19 -25.91 29.24 -29.62
CA ALA A 19 -25.79 30.59 -29.07
C ALA A 19 -26.00 31.64 -30.19
N VAL A 20 -26.66 32.74 -29.82
CA VAL A 20 -26.86 33.90 -30.71
C VAL A 20 -25.73 34.93 -30.49
N GLY A 21 -24.94 34.78 -29.42
CA GLY A 21 -23.79 35.64 -29.11
C GLY A 21 -24.20 36.96 -28.46
N LEU A 22 -25.37 37.00 -27.81
CA LEU A 22 -25.86 38.20 -27.12
C LEU A 22 -25.03 38.51 -25.87
N LEU A 23 -24.32 37.52 -25.33
CA LEU A 23 -23.45 37.71 -24.17
C LEU A 23 -22.03 38.17 -24.52
N ASP A 24 -21.66 38.21 -25.81
CA ASP A 24 -20.32 38.65 -26.24
C ASP A 24 -20.08 40.15 -26.02
N GLU A 25 -21.15 40.92 -25.79
CA GLU A 25 -21.08 42.35 -25.45
C GLU A 25 -20.57 42.61 -24.02
N PHE A 26 -20.66 41.61 -23.12
CA PHE A 26 -20.18 41.72 -21.75
C PHE A 26 -18.68 41.42 -21.68
N ASN A 27 -17.98 42.05 -20.73
CA ASN A 27 -16.57 41.80 -20.54
C ASN A 27 -16.36 40.42 -19.90
N GLN A 28 -15.98 39.46 -20.74
CA GLN A 28 -15.78 38.07 -20.35
C GLN A 28 -14.29 37.67 -20.35
N LYS A 29 -13.94 36.85 -19.37
CA LYS A 29 -12.63 36.23 -19.25
C LYS A 29 -12.77 34.72 -19.31
N ILE A 30 -12.18 34.12 -20.34
CA ILE A 30 -12.00 32.67 -20.39
C ILE A 30 -10.98 32.31 -19.31
N THR A 31 -11.42 31.54 -18.30
CA THR A 31 -10.56 31.21 -17.16
C THR A 31 -9.61 30.08 -17.51
N VAL A 32 -10.12 29.00 -18.13
CA VAL A 32 -9.32 27.90 -18.69
C VAL A 32 -9.86 27.56 -20.08
N PRO A 33 -9.02 27.29 -21.10
CA PRO A 33 -9.52 27.01 -22.45
C PRO A 33 -10.58 25.90 -22.51
N ALA A 34 -10.37 24.82 -21.76
CA ALA A 34 -11.29 23.68 -21.70
C ALA A 34 -12.61 23.98 -20.95
N ILE A 35 -12.60 24.84 -19.92
CA ILE A 35 -13.71 25.00 -18.97
C ILE A 35 -13.68 26.39 -18.33
N GLY A 36 -14.86 26.94 -18.03
CA GLY A 36 -14.97 28.16 -17.23
C GLY A 36 -14.97 29.44 -18.05
N THR A 37 -15.89 30.34 -17.72
CA THR A 37 -15.94 31.72 -18.19
C THR A 37 -16.38 32.62 -17.05
N GLU A 38 -15.62 33.69 -16.79
CA GLU A 38 -15.93 34.68 -15.76
C GLU A 38 -16.44 35.97 -16.42
N PHE A 39 -17.64 36.40 -16.07
CA PHE A 39 -18.19 37.69 -16.48
C PHE A 39 -17.79 38.73 -15.43
N LEU A 40 -17.04 39.73 -15.86
CA LEU A 40 -16.39 40.69 -14.96
C LEU A 40 -17.32 41.84 -14.56
N ASP A 41 -18.22 42.24 -15.44
CA ASP A 41 -19.09 43.42 -15.30
C ASP A 41 -20.59 43.13 -15.48
N ALA A 42 -20.97 41.88 -15.74
CA ALA A 42 -22.37 41.51 -15.90
C ALA A 42 -23.11 41.40 -14.56
N ASP A 43 -24.28 42.03 -14.45
CA ASP A 43 -25.23 41.87 -13.35
C ASP A 43 -26.40 40.99 -13.81
N LEU A 44 -26.59 39.86 -13.12
CA LEU A 44 -27.59 38.86 -13.45
C LEU A 44 -29.02 39.39 -13.31
N VAL A 45 -29.27 40.35 -12.41
CA VAL A 45 -30.60 40.95 -12.26
C VAL A 45 -30.91 41.86 -13.45
N GLU A 46 -29.91 42.57 -13.97
CA GLU A 46 -30.06 43.35 -15.22
C GLU A 46 -30.42 42.43 -16.40
N ILE A 47 -29.71 41.31 -16.53
CA ILE A 47 -30.01 40.30 -17.55
C ILE A 47 -31.43 39.74 -17.36
N MET A 48 -31.88 39.54 -16.12
CA MET A 48 -33.22 39.04 -15.81
C MET A 48 -34.34 40.05 -16.07
N GLU A 49 -34.06 41.35 -15.97
CA GLU A 49 -35.02 42.45 -16.11
C GLU A 49 -34.98 43.11 -17.49
N ALA A 50 -33.98 42.80 -18.32
CA ALA A 50 -33.87 43.28 -19.70
C ALA A 50 -35.10 42.92 -20.56
N THR A 51 -35.41 43.76 -21.55
CA THR A 51 -36.56 43.53 -22.45
C THR A 51 -36.45 42.24 -23.26
N ASN A 52 -35.22 41.81 -23.57
CA ASN A 52 -34.88 40.56 -24.25
C ASN A 52 -34.34 39.49 -23.27
N SER A 53 -34.76 39.53 -22.00
CA SER A 53 -34.21 38.69 -20.94
C SER A 53 -34.24 37.18 -21.24
N ASP A 54 -35.31 36.65 -21.84
CA ASP A 54 -35.38 35.22 -22.17
C ASP A 54 -34.32 34.81 -23.21
N GLU A 55 -34.00 35.67 -24.17
CA GLU A 55 -32.95 35.41 -25.16
C GLU A 55 -31.56 35.43 -24.51
N LEU A 56 -31.30 36.42 -23.64
CA LEU A 56 -30.05 36.52 -22.89
C LEU A 56 -29.84 35.34 -21.93
N LEU A 57 -30.88 34.95 -21.18
CA LEU A 57 -30.81 33.79 -20.28
C LEU A 57 -30.70 32.47 -21.03
N ARG A 58 -31.31 32.38 -22.21
CA ARG A 58 -31.15 31.24 -23.10
C ARG A 58 -29.70 31.12 -23.59
N ASP A 59 -29.10 32.24 -24.00
CA ASP A 59 -27.69 32.31 -24.42
C ASP A 59 -26.75 31.99 -23.25
N LEU A 60 -27.10 32.45 -22.04
CA LEU A 60 -26.40 32.12 -20.81
C LEU A 60 -26.46 30.62 -20.50
N ALA A 61 -27.62 29.98 -20.65
CA ALA A 61 -27.77 28.55 -20.44
C ALA A 61 -26.92 27.72 -21.43
N ILE A 62 -26.83 28.14 -22.69
CA ILE A 62 -25.94 27.52 -23.69
C ILE A 62 -24.48 27.73 -23.28
N THR A 63 -24.10 28.96 -22.94
CA THR A 63 -22.74 29.28 -22.51
C THR A 63 -22.33 28.44 -21.30
N ILE A 64 -23.21 28.27 -20.30
CA ILE A 64 -22.97 27.39 -19.15
C ILE A 64 -22.77 25.94 -19.61
N ALA A 65 -23.59 25.44 -20.53
CA ALA A 65 -23.50 24.06 -21.01
C ALA A 65 -22.23 23.79 -21.84
N GLU A 66 -21.76 24.75 -22.64
CA GLU A 66 -20.54 24.66 -23.45
C GLU A 66 -19.27 24.83 -22.61
N ARG A 67 -19.31 25.76 -21.66
CA ARG A 67 -18.16 26.13 -20.82
C ARG A 67 -18.11 25.34 -19.51
N GLY A 68 -19.13 24.54 -19.20
CA GLY A 68 -19.26 23.73 -17.98
C GLY A 68 -19.61 24.55 -16.73
N VAL A 69 -18.98 25.71 -16.52
CA VAL A 69 -19.26 26.63 -15.42
C VAL A 69 -19.05 28.08 -15.86
N VAL A 70 -19.90 28.97 -15.36
CA VAL A 70 -19.72 30.42 -15.47
C VAL A 70 -19.72 31.07 -14.09
N MET A 71 -19.04 32.20 -13.97
CA MET A 71 -18.87 32.89 -12.70
C MET A 71 -19.16 34.38 -12.84
N PHE A 72 -19.77 34.95 -11.80
CA PHE A 72 -20.09 36.38 -11.70
C PHE A 72 -19.65 36.90 -10.34
N ARG A 73 -19.18 38.15 -10.33
CA ARG A 73 -18.71 38.83 -9.12
C ARG A 73 -19.78 39.74 -8.55
N ASN A 74 -19.82 39.86 -7.22
CA ASN A 74 -20.50 40.93 -6.50
C ASN A 74 -22.00 41.14 -6.89
N GLN A 75 -22.78 40.06 -6.97
CA GLN A 75 -24.19 40.10 -7.40
C GLN A 75 -25.14 40.55 -6.28
N VAL A 76 -24.96 41.78 -5.79
CA VAL A 76 -25.65 42.30 -4.60
C VAL A 76 -27.16 42.41 -4.74
N ARG A 77 -27.68 42.56 -5.97
CA ARG A 77 -29.12 42.68 -6.26
C ARG A 77 -29.85 41.33 -6.31
N LEU A 78 -29.10 40.23 -6.41
CA LEU A 78 -29.65 38.88 -6.56
C LEU A 78 -30.10 38.32 -5.21
N ASP A 79 -31.31 38.68 -4.77
CA ASP A 79 -31.91 38.11 -3.56
C ASP A 79 -32.34 36.65 -3.73
N GLY A 80 -32.87 36.02 -2.66
CA GLY A 80 -33.22 34.61 -2.68
C GLY A 80 -34.30 34.23 -3.70
N GLU A 81 -35.31 35.08 -3.89
CA GLU A 81 -36.38 34.82 -4.87
C GLU A 81 -35.89 35.00 -6.30
N LYS A 82 -35.13 36.06 -6.57
CA LYS A 82 -34.51 36.26 -7.89
C LYS A 82 -33.52 35.14 -8.23
N HIS A 83 -32.77 34.65 -7.25
CA HIS A 83 -31.89 33.50 -7.44
C HIS A 83 -32.67 32.23 -7.83
N LYS A 84 -33.81 31.95 -7.18
CA LYS A 84 -34.71 30.85 -7.59
C LYS A 84 -35.26 31.03 -9.00
N GLN A 85 -35.75 32.23 -9.33
CA GLN A 85 -36.28 32.55 -10.65
C GLN A 85 -35.21 32.41 -11.75
N LEU A 86 -33.98 32.85 -11.50
CA LEU A 86 -32.86 32.72 -12.43
C LEU A 86 -32.64 31.26 -12.82
N ILE A 87 -32.45 30.39 -11.82
CA ILE A 87 -32.11 28.99 -12.07
C ILE A 87 -33.29 28.22 -12.67
N ASP A 88 -34.52 28.54 -12.27
CA ASP A 88 -35.71 27.94 -12.88
C ASP A 88 -35.87 28.35 -14.35
N ARG A 89 -35.66 29.63 -14.68
CA ARG A 89 -35.68 30.12 -16.07
C ARG A 89 -34.57 29.51 -16.91
N LEU A 90 -33.34 29.40 -16.39
CA LEU A 90 -32.24 28.70 -17.09
C LEU A 90 -32.61 27.24 -17.40
N GLY A 91 -33.22 26.53 -16.44
CA GLY A 91 -33.72 25.17 -16.66
C GLY A 91 -34.73 25.10 -17.81
N LYS A 92 -35.79 25.92 -17.75
CA LYS A 92 -36.84 25.98 -18.79
C LYS A 92 -36.29 26.34 -20.16
N LEU A 93 -35.51 27.42 -20.25
CA LEU A 93 -34.96 27.93 -21.50
C LEU A 93 -33.89 27.01 -22.11
N SER A 94 -33.31 26.09 -21.32
CA SER A 94 -32.39 25.05 -21.81
C SER A 94 -33.08 23.75 -22.24
N GLY A 95 -34.40 23.67 -22.13
CA GLY A 95 -35.17 22.48 -22.54
C GLY A 95 -35.30 21.39 -21.48
N ARG A 96 -35.29 21.75 -20.19
CA ARG A 96 -35.71 20.84 -19.10
C ARG A 96 -37.14 20.33 -19.36
N PRO A 97 -37.47 19.06 -19.02
CA PRO A 97 -38.84 18.56 -19.05
C PRO A 97 -39.82 19.45 -18.26
N GLU A 98 -41.03 19.67 -18.78
CA GLU A 98 -42.02 20.60 -18.18
C GLU A 98 -42.46 20.19 -16.77
N GLU A 99 -42.50 18.88 -16.50
CA GLU A 99 -42.84 18.31 -15.21
C GLU A 99 -41.74 18.49 -14.15
N ASN A 100 -40.53 18.84 -14.58
CA ASN A 100 -39.38 19.03 -13.69
C ASN A 100 -39.26 20.50 -13.26
N GLY A 101 -38.78 20.70 -12.03
CA GLY A 101 -38.72 21.97 -11.32
C GLY A 101 -37.40 22.19 -10.57
N LEU A 102 -37.44 23.08 -9.59
CA LEU A 102 -36.33 23.26 -8.65
C LEU A 102 -36.22 22.07 -7.70
N LEU A 103 -34.99 21.71 -7.34
CA LEU A 103 -34.70 20.64 -6.38
C LEU A 103 -35.28 21.00 -5.01
N LYS A 104 -35.99 20.05 -4.42
CA LYS A 104 -36.40 20.10 -3.01
C LYS A 104 -35.58 19.13 -2.19
N HIS A 105 -34.68 19.65 -1.35
CA HIS A 105 -33.73 18.80 -0.62
C HIS A 105 -34.45 17.98 0.47
N VAL A 106 -34.14 16.68 0.58
CA VAL A 106 -34.79 15.76 1.53
C VAL A 106 -34.67 16.23 2.99
N LEU A 107 -33.56 16.89 3.31
CA LEU A 107 -33.29 17.39 4.66
C LEU A 107 -33.78 18.83 4.93
N HIS A 108 -34.35 19.57 3.97
CA HIS A 108 -34.70 20.99 4.22
C HIS A 108 -35.61 21.21 5.45
N PRO A 109 -36.62 20.35 5.77
CA PRO A 109 -37.51 20.65 6.90
C PRO A 109 -36.81 20.42 8.25
N LEU A 110 -35.87 19.48 8.34
CA LEU A 110 -35.01 19.28 9.52
C LEU A 110 -34.20 20.52 9.89
N TYR A 111 -34.00 21.40 8.91
CA TYR A 111 -33.15 22.57 9.00
C TYR A 111 -33.94 23.87 8.85
N ASN A 112 -35.26 23.81 8.69
CA ASN A 112 -36.09 24.99 8.46
C ASN A 112 -35.52 25.90 7.33
N ASP A 113 -34.94 25.26 6.31
CA ASP A 113 -34.48 25.95 5.10
C ASP A 113 -35.65 26.11 4.13
N ASP A 114 -35.54 27.09 3.23
CA ASP A 114 -36.42 27.17 2.07
C ASP A 114 -36.36 25.84 1.30
N PRO A 115 -37.51 25.26 0.91
CA PRO A 115 -37.55 23.96 0.23
C PRO A 115 -36.72 23.92 -1.05
N GLU A 116 -36.64 25.03 -1.78
CA GLU A 116 -36.02 25.13 -3.12
C GLU A 116 -34.65 25.81 -3.09
N MET A 117 -34.16 26.18 -1.90
CA MET A 117 -32.84 26.79 -1.70
C MET A 117 -32.08 26.12 -0.55
N ILE A 118 -30.94 25.55 -0.87
CA ILE A 118 -30.07 24.88 0.10
C ILE A 118 -29.16 25.91 0.76
N THR A 119 -29.27 26.06 2.07
CA THR A 119 -28.31 26.81 2.88
C THR A 119 -27.09 25.95 3.19
N LEU A 120 -25.93 26.35 2.69
CA LEU A 120 -24.64 25.70 2.89
C LEU A 120 -23.83 26.46 3.93
N ILE A 121 -23.85 25.93 5.15
CA ILE A 121 -22.95 26.31 6.24
C ILE A 121 -22.06 25.10 6.52
N PRO A 122 -20.72 25.20 6.48
CA PRO A 122 -19.81 24.06 6.64
C PRO A 122 -20.09 23.18 7.85
N GLU A 123 -20.29 23.77 9.03
CA GLU A 123 -20.62 23.07 10.28
C GLU A 123 -21.95 22.30 10.17
N ARG A 124 -22.91 22.91 9.48
CA ARG A 124 -24.23 22.32 9.20
C ARG A 124 -24.15 21.20 8.16
N VAL A 125 -23.29 21.35 7.16
CA VAL A 125 -23.01 20.32 6.16
C VAL A 125 -22.29 19.15 6.83
N ALA A 126 -21.29 19.40 7.68
CA ALA A 126 -20.60 18.35 8.44
C ALA A 126 -21.56 17.53 9.30
N SER A 127 -22.46 18.20 10.02
CA SER A 127 -23.53 17.55 10.80
C SER A 127 -24.59 16.84 9.93
N ARG A 128 -24.96 17.39 8.76
CA ARG A 128 -25.89 16.76 7.80
C ARG A 128 -25.44 15.39 7.32
N TYR A 129 -24.14 15.23 7.08
CA TYR A 129 -23.56 14.04 6.47
C TYR A 129 -22.77 13.17 7.46
N GLY A 130 -22.86 13.46 8.77
CA GLY A 130 -22.17 12.68 9.81
C GLY A 130 -20.64 12.75 9.73
N PHE A 131 -20.07 13.80 9.14
CA PHE A 131 -18.63 14.04 9.18
C PHE A 131 -18.25 14.52 10.58
N ASN A 132 -17.84 13.61 11.46
CA ASN A 132 -17.16 13.99 12.70
C ASN A 132 -15.85 14.69 12.33
N GLU A 133 -15.71 15.97 12.69
CA GLU A 133 -14.51 16.80 12.53
C GLU A 133 -13.36 16.35 13.45
N VAL A 134 -12.96 15.08 13.40
CA VAL A 134 -11.68 14.66 13.96
C VAL A 134 -10.69 14.51 12.81
N ASN A 135 -10.12 15.66 12.45
CA ASN A 135 -9.29 15.86 11.27
C ASN A 135 -7.86 15.35 11.49
N TYR A 136 -7.56 14.15 10.99
CA TYR A 136 -6.30 14.00 10.25
C TYR A 136 -6.49 14.68 8.89
N LYS A 137 -5.53 15.49 8.44
CA LYS A 137 -5.54 16.02 7.05
C LYS A 137 -5.63 14.83 6.10
N ARG A 138 -6.68 14.77 5.27
CA ARG A 138 -6.82 13.73 4.25
C ARG A 138 -5.63 13.82 3.29
N GLN A 139 -4.99 12.69 3.01
CA GLN A 139 -3.86 12.64 2.07
C GLN A 139 -4.30 12.83 0.61
N ASN A 140 -5.58 12.66 0.29
CA ASN A 140 -6.14 12.83 -1.05
C ASN A 140 -7.64 13.17 -1.00
N HIS A 141 -8.08 14.16 -1.78
CA HIS A 141 -9.48 14.56 -1.94
C HIS A 141 -10.12 14.07 -3.25
N ALA A 142 -9.44 13.21 -4.03
CA ALA A 142 -9.91 12.69 -5.32
C ALA A 142 -11.32 12.05 -5.28
N LYS A 143 -11.70 11.42 -4.17
CA LYS A 143 -13.02 10.79 -4.03
C LYS A 143 -14.15 11.78 -3.67
N GLU A 144 -13.84 13.06 -3.48
CA GLU A 144 -14.84 14.10 -3.19
C GLU A 144 -15.34 14.83 -4.44
N TRP A 145 -14.72 14.63 -5.60
CA TRP A 145 -15.29 15.08 -6.87
C TRP A 145 -16.67 14.47 -7.06
N HIS A 146 -17.67 15.25 -7.43
CA HIS A 146 -19.02 14.74 -7.66
C HIS A 146 -19.81 15.66 -8.60
N THR A 147 -20.85 15.09 -9.19
CA THR A 147 -21.95 15.88 -9.77
C THR A 147 -23.13 15.79 -8.81
N ASP A 148 -23.88 16.89 -8.68
CA ASP A 148 -24.92 17.00 -7.66
C ASP A 148 -26.00 15.93 -7.89
N MET A 149 -26.39 15.22 -6.83
CA MET A 149 -27.55 14.31 -6.80
C MET A 149 -27.65 13.31 -7.98
N ALA A 150 -26.51 12.86 -8.51
CA ALA A 150 -26.44 11.92 -9.64
C ALA A 150 -27.18 10.59 -9.42
N PHE A 151 -27.44 10.26 -8.15
CA PHE A 151 -28.17 9.07 -7.69
C PHE A 151 -29.69 9.20 -7.78
N GLU A 152 -30.21 10.35 -8.21
CA GLU A 152 -31.63 10.51 -8.57
C GLU A 152 -31.91 9.96 -9.98
N LYS A 153 -33.17 9.59 -10.24
CA LYS A 153 -33.59 9.09 -11.57
C LYS A 153 -33.51 10.18 -12.62
N ASP A 154 -33.94 11.38 -12.25
CA ASP A 154 -33.77 12.61 -13.02
C ASP A 154 -32.78 13.50 -12.26
N PRO A 155 -31.48 13.45 -12.56
CA PRO A 155 -30.48 14.24 -11.86
C PRO A 155 -30.54 15.74 -12.25
N PRO A 156 -29.91 16.62 -11.47
CA PRO A 156 -29.76 18.04 -11.79
C PRO A 156 -29.24 18.34 -13.19
N ALA A 157 -29.76 19.42 -13.80
CA ALA A 157 -29.16 20.09 -14.96
C ALA A 157 -28.19 21.16 -14.46
N PHE A 158 -28.68 22.37 -14.15
CA PHE A 158 -27.84 23.43 -13.59
C PHE A 158 -27.88 23.49 -12.07
N SER A 159 -26.72 23.68 -11.47
CA SER A 159 -26.55 24.04 -10.07
C SER A 159 -25.92 25.41 -9.96
N SER A 160 -26.22 26.12 -8.89
CA SER A 160 -25.61 27.41 -8.59
C SER A 160 -25.18 27.50 -7.14
N LEU A 161 -24.15 28.31 -6.86
CA LEU A 161 -23.72 28.62 -5.51
C LEU A 161 -23.37 30.10 -5.43
N ARG A 162 -24.13 30.83 -4.60
CA ARG A 162 -23.84 32.22 -4.24
C ARG A 162 -23.31 32.27 -2.81
N LEU A 163 -22.15 32.86 -2.58
CA LEU A 163 -21.64 33.03 -1.21
C LEU A 163 -22.11 34.34 -0.61
N ALA A 164 -22.78 34.29 0.55
CA ALA A 164 -23.12 35.46 1.33
C ALA A 164 -21.96 35.88 2.23
N ASP A 165 -21.34 34.91 2.93
CA ASP A 165 -20.12 35.12 3.69
C ASP A 165 -18.97 34.44 2.96
N VAL A 166 -17.99 35.23 2.52
CA VAL A 166 -16.75 34.76 1.91
C VAL A 166 -15.67 34.67 3.00
N PRO A 167 -15.05 33.50 3.20
CA PRO A 167 -13.97 33.37 4.16
C PRO A 167 -12.74 34.22 3.72
N PRO A 168 -11.99 34.83 4.65
CA PRO A 168 -10.79 35.61 4.33
C PRO A 168 -9.70 34.83 3.58
N ALA A 169 -9.66 33.49 3.72
CA ALA A 169 -8.78 32.61 2.96
C ALA A 169 -9.40 31.23 2.76
N GLY A 170 -9.12 30.58 1.61
CA GLY A 170 -9.59 29.24 1.27
C GLY A 170 -11.10 29.15 0.97
N GLY A 171 -11.64 27.93 0.88
CA GLY A 171 -13.08 27.72 0.63
C GLY A 171 -13.50 27.85 -0.83
N ASP A 172 -12.53 27.75 -1.73
CA ASP A 172 -12.67 27.78 -3.18
C ASP A 172 -13.52 26.60 -3.67
N THR A 173 -13.90 26.65 -4.93
CA THR A 173 -14.59 25.54 -5.58
C THR A 173 -13.90 25.23 -6.89
N MET A 174 -13.73 23.95 -7.19
CA MET A 174 -13.11 23.48 -8.42
C MET A 174 -14.10 22.69 -9.26
N TRP A 175 -13.98 22.80 -10.58
CA TRP A 175 -14.74 22.04 -11.57
C TRP A 175 -13.79 21.39 -12.58
N VAL A 176 -14.22 20.28 -13.17
CA VAL A 176 -13.49 19.57 -14.23
C VAL A 176 -14.43 19.29 -15.42
N SER A 177 -13.93 19.46 -16.65
CA SER A 177 -14.69 19.21 -17.87
C SER A 177 -14.76 17.71 -18.18
N LEU A 178 -15.98 17.17 -18.23
CA LEU A 178 -16.22 15.79 -18.62
C LEU A 178 -16.28 15.60 -20.13
N TYR A 179 -16.43 16.68 -20.91
CA TYR A 179 -16.25 16.64 -22.36
C TYR A 179 -14.78 16.41 -22.71
N ASP A 180 -13.89 17.22 -22.15
CA ASP A 180 -12.45 17.09 -22.42
C ASP A 180 -11.87 15.80 -21.82
N ALA A 181 -12.43 15.30 -20.71
CA ALA A 181 -12.09 13.96 -20.23
C ALA A 181 -12.51 12.83 -21.18
N TYR A 182 -13.64 12.97 -21.88
CA TYR A 182 -14.05 12.03 -22.93
C TYR A 182 -13.14 12.13 -24.16
N ASP A 183 -12.81 13.34 -24.62
CA ASP A 183 -11.94 13.57 -25.78
C ASP A 183 -10.51 13.03 -25.58
N ARG A 184 -10.05 12.93 -24.32
CA ARG A 184 -8.74 12.35 -23.97
C ARG A 184 -8.72 10.83 -23.94
N LEU A 185 -9.87 10.18 -23.93
CA LEU A 185 -9.92 8.72 -24.04
C LEU A 185 -9.51 8.31 -25.44
N SER A 186 -8.68 7.27 -25.55
CA SER A 186 -8.45 6.63 -26.85
C SER A 186 -9.76 6.07 -27.42
N PRO A 187 -9.92 5.97 -28.75
CA PRO A 187 -11.15 5.47 -29.37
C PRO A 187 -11.65 4.11 -28.84
N PRO A 188 -10.78 3.12 -28.51
CA PRO A 188 -11.24 1.87 -27.88
C PRO A 188 -11.87 2.08 -26.50
N PHE A 189 -11.32 3.00 -25.70
CA PHE A 189 -11.87 3.33 -24.39
C PHE A 189 -13.15 4.16 -24.49
N GLN A 190 -13.24 5.08 -25.45
CA GLN A 190 -14.50 5.78 -25.74
C GLN A 190 -15.61 4.77 -26.03
N LYS A 191 -15.38 3.85 -26.96
CA LYS A 191 -16.34 2.78 -27.31
C LYS A 191 -16.68 1.87 -26.12
N LEU A 192 -15.70 1.56 -25.27
CA LEU A 192 -15.92 0.77 -24.06
C LEU A 192 -16.86 1.51 -23.10
N PHE A 193 -16.56 2.75 -22.75
CA PHE A 193 -17.37 3.52 -21.78
C PHE A 193 -18.77 3.87 -22.34
N GLU A 194 -18.92 4.09 -23.65
CA GLU A 194 -20.23 4.26 -24.29
C GLU A 194 -21.13 3.03 -24.13
N GLY A 195 -20.55 1.82 -24.06
CA GLY A 195 -21.29 0.58 -23.86
C GLY A 195 -21.63 0.27 -22.39
N LEU A 196 -21.16 1.08 -21.44
CA LEU A 196 -21.25 0.80 -20.01
C LEU A 196 -22.24 1.74 -19.30
N THR A 197 -22.78 1.26 -18.19
CA THR A 197 -23.64 2.04 -17.29
C THR A 197 -23.08 2.00 -15.87
N ALA A 198 -23.22 3.06 -15.09
CA ALA A 198 -22.81 3.14 -13.70
C ALA A 198 -24.02 3.25 -12.77
N THR A 199 -23.90 2.65 -11.60
CA THR A 199 -24.87 2.81 -10.52
C THR A 199 -24.39 3.93 -9.60
N TRP A 200 -25.23 4.95 -9.47
CA TRP A 200 -25.03 6.11 -8.62
C TRP A 200 -25.88 5.91 -7.38
N ALA A 201 -25.28 6.02 -6.20
CA ALA A 201 -26.00 5.73 -4.96
C ALA A 201 -25.56 6.64 -3.80
N MET A 202 -26.54 7.05 -2.99
CA MET A 202 -26.32 7.74 -1.71
C MET A 202 -27.12 7.05 -0.60
N PRO A 203 -26.71 5.84 -0.17
CA PRO A 203 -27.48 5.03 0.77
C PRO A 203 -27.63 5.70 2.14
N GLY A 204 -26.78 6.67 2.47
CA GLY A 204 -26.90 7.49 3.69
C GLY A 204 -28.19 8.29 3.79
N TYR A 205 -28.95 8.45 2.69
CA TYR A 205 -30.25 9.12 2.71
C TYR A 205 -31.45 8.18 2.90
N ARG A 206 -31.29 6.87 2.72
CA ARG A 206 -32.37 5.87 2.92
C ARG A 206 -33.04 5.95 4.29
N PRO A 207 -32.31 6.13 5.42
CA PRO A 207 -32.93 6.22 6.74
C PRO A 207 -33.95 7.35 6.88
N TYR A 208 -33.85 8.40 6.08
CA TYR A 208 -34.82 9.50 6.11
C TYR A 208 -36.18 9.10 5.54
N GLU A 209 -36.35 7.92 4.93
CA GLU A 209 -37.67 7.39 4.57
C GLU A 209 -38.59 7.28 5.78
N HIS A 210 -38.02 6.98 6.95
CA HIS A 210 -38.79 6.81 8.19
C HIS A 210 -38.71 8.02 9.13
N ASP A 211 -37.93 9.07 8.82
CA ASP A 211 -37.94 10.30 9.62
C ASP A 211 -39.12 11.18 9.20
N GLU A 212 -40.09 11.37 10.09
CA GLU A 212 -41.30 12.20 9.86
C GLU A 212 -40.97 13.67 9.55
N ARG A 213 -39.78 14.15 9.93
CA ARG A 213 -39.34 15.53 9.71
C ARG A 213 -38.61 15.72 8.37
N SER A 214 -38.45 14.67 7.57
CA SER A 214 -37.84 14.76 6.25
C SER A 214 -38.88 15.06 5.17
N TYR A 215 -38.45 15.65 4.06
CA TYR A 215 -39.34 15.93 2.93
C TYR A 215 -39.66 14.66 2.14
N LYS A 216 -40.95 14.30 2.07
CA LYS A 216 -41.45 13.08 1.41
C LYS A 216 -41.97 13.28 -0.02
N GLY A 217 -42.07 14.52 -0.47
CA GLY A 217 -42.62 14.84 -1.78
C GLY A 217 -41.62 14.63 -2.92
N PRO A 218 -42.07 14.82 -4.17
CA PRO A 218 -41.20 14.83 -5.34
C PRO A 218 -40.10 15.88 -5.23
N ARG A 219 -38.84 15.46 -5.37
CA ARG A 219 -37.65 16.32 -5.21
C ARG A 219 -37.31 17.05 -6.51
N GLY A 220 -38.28 17.80 -7.02
CA GLY A 220 -38.17 18.55 -8.28
C GLY A 220 -38.43 17.74 -9.55
N SER A 221 -38.63 16.42 -9.47
CA SER A 221 -39.19 15.59 -10.54
C SER A 221 -40.20 14.61 -9.94
N PRO A 222 -41.34 14.33 -10.60
CA PRO A 222 -42.26 13.27 -10.18
C PRO A 222 -41.59 11.89 -10.04
N ARG A 223 -40.48 11.66 -10.77
CA ARG A 223 -39.70 10.43 -10.73
C ARG A 223 -38.77 10.37 -9.51
N ASN A 224 -38.40 11.51 -8.95
CA ASN A 224 -37.53 11.62 -7.77
C ASN A 224 -38.37 11.69 -6.48
N ALA A 225 -39.21 10.68 -6.25
CA ALA A 225 -40.10 10.62 -5.09
C ALA A 225 -39.73 9.50 -4.10
N ASP A 226 -39.13 8.41 -4.57
CA ASP A 226 -38.72 7.29 -3.72
C ASP A 226 -37.48 7.63 -2.88
N PHE A 227 -37.19 6.79 -1.88
CA PHE A 227 -36.07 6.94 -0.97
C PHE A 227 -34.96 5.91 -1.24
N GLU A 228 -34.91 5.30 -2.44
CA GLU A 228 -33.83 4.36 -2.79
C GLU A 228 -32.48 5.08 -2.90
N PHE A 229 -32.52 6.34 -3.37
CA PHE A 229 -31.34 7.18 -3.67
C PHE A 229 -30.28 6.39 -4.43
N GLU A 230 -30.74 5.63 -5.42
CA GLU A 230 -29.94 4.78 -6.27
C GLU A 230 -30.52 4.82 -7.69
N ALA A 231 -29.68 5.14 -8.66
CA ALA A 231 -30.06 5.22 -10.06
C ALA A 231 -28.96 4.68 -10.96
N ARG A 232 -29.37 4.07 -12.07
CA ARG A 232 -28.47 3.51 -13.08
C ARG A 232 -28.48 4.40 -14.32
N HIS A 233 -27.30 4.94 -14.66
CA HIS A 233 -27.11 5.90 -15.75
C HIS A 233 -25.98 5.45 -16.69
N PRO A 234 -25.95 5.89 -17.95
CA PRO A 234 -24.83 5.59 -18.86
C PRO A 234 -23.53 6.25 -18.38
N CYS A 235 -22.38 5.59 -18.61
CA CYS A 235 -21.07 6.12 -18.24
C CYS A 235 -20.61 7.25 -19.18
N VAL A 236 -21.14 7.27 -20.41
CA VAL A 236 -21.03 8.38 -21.34
C VAL A 236 -22.44 8.85 -21.65
N ARG A 237 -22.71 10.15 -21.50
CA ARG A 237 -24.02 10.72 -21.80
C ARG A 237 -23.93 11.84 -22.82
N THR A 238 -25.04 12.12 -23.48
CA THR A 238 -25.22 13.30 -24.32
C THR A 238 -25.75 14.45 -23.45
N ASN A 239 -25.18 15.65 -23.62
CA ASN A 239 -25.80 16.87 -23.09
C ASN A 239 -26.78 17.42 -24.14
N PRO A 240 -28.10 17.49 -23.84
CA PRO A 240 -29.12 17.92 -24.80
C PRO A 240 -28.97 19.37 -25.27
N VAL A 241 -28.28 20.23 -24.51
CA VAL A 241 -28.07 21.62 -24.91
C VAL A 241 -27.02 21.72 -26.01
N THR A 242 -25.88 21.03 -25.83
CA THR A 242 -24.73 21.10 -26.76
C THR A 242 -24.72 20.01 -27.83
N GLY A 243 -25.40 18.89 -27.60
CA GLY A 243 -25.27 17.67 -28.39
C GLY A 243 -23.97 16.89 -28.16
N TRP A 244 -23.12 17.29 -27.20
CA TRP A 244 -21.81 16.69 -26.99
C TRP A 244 -21.82 15.51 -26.01
N LYS A 245 -20.88 14.58 -26.20
CA LYS A 245 -20.61 13.46 -25.30
C LYS A 245 -19.74 13.86 -24.11
N ALA A 246 -20.18 13.50 -22.90
CA ALA A 246 -19.45 13.67 -21.66
C ALA A 246 -19.16 12.32 -20.98
N LEU A 247 -17.93 12.11 -20.47
CA LEU A 247 -17.57 10.97 -19.64
C LEU A 247 -18.15 11.13 -18.24
N TRP A 248 -19.43 10.77 -18.09
CA TRP A 248 -20.24 10.99 -16.90
C TRP A 248 -20.24 9.76 -15.99
N VAL A 249 -19.09 9.52 -15.37
CA VAL A 249 -18.83 8.43 -14.42
C VAL A 249 -17.72 8.85 -13.46
N GLY A 250 -17.63 8.23 -12.27
CA GLY A 250 -16.60 8.52 -11.27
C GLY A 250 -17.06 9.50 -10.18
N GLY A 251 -16.15 9.83 -9.28
CA GLY A 251 -16.45 10.68 -8.13
C GLY A 251 -17.24 9.98 -7.00
N GLY A 252 -17.54 10.73 -5.94
CA GLY A 252 -18.04 10.21 -4.66
C GLY A 252 -19.46 9.64 -4.69
N HIS A 253 -20.27 9.95 -5.72
CA HIS A 253 -21.63 9.43 -5.86
C HIS A 253 -21.71 8.17 -6.75
N CYS A 254 -20.65 7.87 -7.51
CA CYS A 254 -20.61 6.69 -8.37
C CYS A 254 -20.20 5.47 -7.53
N ALA A 255 -21.14 4.54 -7.30
CA ALA A 255 -20.88 3.36 -6.48
C ALA A 255 -20.04 2.32 -7.22
N PHE A 256 -20.46 1.96 -8.44
CA PHE A 256 -19.74 1.01 -9.31
C PHE A 256 -20.25 1.06 -10.75
N ILE A 257 -19.41 0.62 -11.69
CA ILE A 257 -19.74 0.37 -13.09
C ILE A 257 -20.39 -1.01 -13.18
N ASN A 258 -21.51 -1.08 -13.90
CA ASN A 258 -22.30 -2.29 -14.06
C ASN A 258 -21.72 -3.21 -15.13
N ASN A 259 -22.04 -4.51 -15.02
CA ASN A 259 -21.69 -5.55 -16.00
C ASN A 259 -20.17 -5.76 -16.20
N VAL A 260 -19.36 -5.40 -15.19
CA VAL A 260 -17.92 -5.68 -15.13
C VAL A 260 -17.58 -6.33 -13.80
N THR A 261 -16.45 -7.02 -13.71
CA THR A 261 -15.97 -7.60 -12.44
C THR A 261 -15.55 -6.51 -11.45
N SER A 262 -15.42 -6.85 -10.16
CA SER A 262 -15.01 -5.87 -9.13
C SER A 262 -13.59 -5.31 -9.36
N GLU A 263 -12.69 -6.12 -9.93
CA GLU A 263 -11.34 -5.67 -10.31
C GLU A 263 -11.42 -4.68 -11.49
N GLU A 264 -12.16 -5.03 -12.55
CA GLU A 264 -12.36 -4.15 -13.71
C GLU A 264 -13.07 -2.84 -13.33
N ASN A 265 -14.09 -2.88 -12.47
CA ASN A 265 -14.72 -1.68 -11.91
C ASN A 265 -13.69 -0.77 -11.24
N THR A 266 -12.82 -1.34 -10.41
CA THR A 266 -11.79 -0.60 -9.69
C THR A 266 -10.79 0.02 -10.68
N ASP A 267 -10.36 -0.74 -11.68
CA ASP A 267 -9.40 -0.27 -12.69
C ASP A 267 -10.00 0.83 -13.60
N LEU A 268 -11.24 0.66 -14.04
CA LEU A 268 -11.95 1.64 -14.87
C LEU A 268 -12.20 2.94 -14.11
N LEU A 269 -12.69 2.87 -12.87
CA LEU A 269 -12.86 4.06 -12.03
C LEU A 269 -11.52 4.74 -11.73
N ASN A 270 -10.44 3.97 -11.52
CA ASN A 270 -9.10 4.53 -11.35
C ASN A 270 -8.58 5.24 -12.62
N ILE A 271 -8.96 4.80 -13.82
CA ILE A 271 -8.65 5.52 -15.07
C ILE A 271 -9.36 6.88 -15.07
N VAL A 272 -10.64 6.90 -14.73
CA VAL A 272 -11.44 8.14 -14.68
C VAL A 272 -10.93 9.08 -13.60
N ASP A 273 -10.65 8.59 -12.40
CA ASP A 273 -10.06 9.38 -11.30
C ASP A 273 -8.72 9.99 -11.70
N ARG A 274 -7.87 9.28 -12.45
CA ARG A 274 -6.60 9.84 -12.96
C ARG A 274 -6.84 10.89 -14.04
N LEU A 275 -7.81 10.69 -14.93
CA LEU A 275 -8.17 11.68 -15.94
C LEU A 275 -8.62 12.98 -15.26
N ILE A 276 -9.47 12.86 -14.26
CA ILE A 276 -9.94 14.01 -13.47
C ILE A 276 -8.79 14.66 -12.73
N THR A 277 -8.03 13.91 -11.93
CA THR A 277 -7.09 14.49 -10.95
C THR A 277 -5.74 14.91 -11.50
N LYS A 278 -5.24 14.29 -12.58
CA LYS A 278 -3.91 14.59 -13.13
C LYS A 278 -3.92 15.64 -14.24
N ASN A 279 -5.05 15.87 -14.90
CA ASN A 279 -5.16 16.83 -16.00
C ASN A 279 -5.67 18.17 -15.46
N HIS A 280 -4.77 18.97 -14.88
CA HIS A 280 -5.14 20.26 -14.32
C HIS A 280 -5.60 21.28 -15.38
N ASP A 281 -5.27 21.05 -16.66
CA ASP A 281 -5.64 21.88 -17.81
C ASP A 281 -7.10 21.73 -18.24
N ILE A 282 -7.82 20.74 -17.71
CA ILE A 282 -9.27 20.60 -17.87
C ILE A 282 -10.03 20.93 -16.58
N GLN A 283 -9.35 21.53 -15.59
CA GLN A 283 -9.92 21.94 -14.32
C GLN A 283 -9.89 23.47 -14.18
N VAL A 284 -10.93 24.05 -13.60
CA VAL A 284 -10.95 25.46 -13.18
C VAL A 284 -11.14 25.54 -11.66
N ARG A 285 -10.36 26.41 -11.01
CA ARG A 285 -10.50 26.77 -9.60
C ARG A 285 -11.05 28.18 -9.50
N TYR A 286 -12.20 28.34 -8.87
CA TYR A 286 -12.79 29.63 -8.57
C TYR A 286 -12.52 30.02 -7.13
N ARG A 287 -11.75 31.09 -6.95
CA ARG A 287 -11.57 31.74 -5.67
C ARG A 287 -12.68 32.74 -5.46
N TRP A 288 -13.41 32.60 -4.36
CA TRP A 288 -14.45 33.55 -3.97
C TRP A 288 -13.78 34.81 -3.41
N GLU A 289 -14.15 35.98 -3.92
CA GLU A 289 -13.49 37.25 -3.59
C GLU A 289 -14.44 38.23 -2.89
N HIS A 290 -15.71 38.25 -3.30
CA HIS A 290 -16.70 39.18 -2.76
C HIS A 290 -17.93 38.45 -2.23
N ALA A 291 -18.57 39.04 -1.22
CA ALA A 291 -19.92 38.65 -0.87
C ALA A 291 -20.83 38.82 -2.09
N ASN A 292 -21.69 37.83 -2.32
CA ASN A 292 -22.55 37.67 -3.48
C ASN A 292 -21.86 37.31 -4.80
N ASP A 293 -20.61 36.86 -4.77
CA ASP A 293 -20.07 36.10 -5.88
C ASP A 293 -20.92 34.84 -6.10
N ILE A 294 -21.18 34.48 -7.37
CA ILE A 294 -21.97 33.31 -7.75
C ILE A 294 -21.28 32.53 -8.88
N ALA A 295 -21.31 31.21 -8.78
CA ALA A 295 -20.98 30.30 -9.87
C ALA A 295 -22.20 29.48 -10.26
N ILE A 296 -22.39 29.25 -11.56
CA ILE A 296 -23.47 28.43 -12.13
C ILE A 296 -22.83 27.40 -13.05
N TRP A 297 -23.11 26.11 -12.86
CA TRP A 297 -22.48 25.02 -13.62
C TRP A 297 -23.48 23.98 -14.11
N ASP A 298 -23.11 23.28 -15.17
CA ASP A 298 -23.88 22.21 -15.79
C ASP A 298 -23.45 20.83 -15.27
N ASN A 299 -24.25 20.23 -14.39
CA ASN A 299 -24.02 18.90 -13.82
C ASN A 299 -23.99 17.77 -14.86
N ARG A 300 -24.46 18.02 -16.09
CA ARG A 300 -24.45 17.07 -17.20
C ARG A 300 -23.04 16.93 -17.80
N SER A 301 -22.16 17.91 -17.59
CA SER A 301 -20.83 17.97 -18.22
C SER A 301 -19.67 18.24 -17.27
N VAL A 302 -19.91 18.38 -15.96
CA VAL A 302 -18.84 18.63 -14.97
C VAL A 302 -18.94 17.73 -13.74
N LEU A 303 -17.79 17.47 -13.12
CA LEU A 303 -17.70 17.17 -11.69
C LEU A 303 -17.15 18.41 -10.98
N HIS A 304 -17.50 18.55 -9.70
CA HIS A 304 -17.02 19.65 -8.87
C HIS A 304 -16.64 19.19 -7.46
N ILE A 305 -15.86 20.02 -6.77
CA ILE A 305 -15.39 19.76 -5.41
C ILE A 305 -15.18 21.08 -4.64
N PRO A 306 -15.65 21.20 -3.38
CA PRO A 306 -15.28 22.31 -2.50
C PRO A 306 -13.87 22.08 -1.92
N THR A 307 -13.03 23.11 -1.88
CA THR A 307 -11.75 23.02 -1.17
C THR A 307 -12.01 23.22 0.33
N ARG A 308 -11.79 22.18 1.13
CA ARG A 308 -12.01 22.21 2.59
C ARG A 308 -10.84 22.87 3.35
N ASP A 309 -10.34 23.99 2.82
CA ASP A 309 -9.18 24.74 3.33
C ASP A 309 -9.54 26.13 3.87
N GLN A 310 -10.84 26.44 3.96
CA GLN A 310 -11.35 27.73 4.40
C GLN A 310 -10.95 28.11 5.83
N GLN A 311 -10.68 29.39 6.05
CA GLN A 311 -10.42 29.99 7.35
C GLN A 311 -11.50 31.03 7.64
N GLY A 312 -12.39 30.73 8.58
CA GLY A 312 -13.49 31.62 8.95
C GLY A 312 -14.86 31.16 8.43
N LYS A 313 -15.86 32.03 8.61
CA LYS A 313 -17.24 31.71 8.23
C LYS A 313 -17.38 31.65 6.72
N ARG A 314 -18.09 30.64 6.26
CA ARG A 314 -18.54 30.50 4.88
C ARG A 314 -20.02 30.19 4.89
N LEU A 315 -20.82 31.03 4.26
CA LEU A 315 -22.26 30.85 4.13
C LEU A 315 -22.60 30.97 2.64
N GLY A 316 -23.21 29.94 2.09
CA GLY A 316 -23.63 29.94 0.69
C GLY A 316 -25.08 29.52 0.52
N TYR A 317 -25.70 30.03 -0.54
CA TYR A 317 -27.03 29.66 -0.98
C TYR A 317 -26.92 28.93 -2.32
N ARG A 318 -27.49 27.73 -2.39
CA ARG A 318 -27.44 26.87 -3.57
C ARG A 318 -28.86 26.60 -4.07
N VAL A 319 -29.10 26.95 -5.33
CA VAL A 319 -30.34 26.66 -6.05
C VAL A 319 -30.00 25.74 -7.21
N ILE A 320 -30.81 24.70 -7.40
CA ILE A 320 -30.58 23.64 -8.37
C ILE A 320 -31.85 23.40 -9.18
N THR A 321 -31.74 23.32 -10.50
CA THR A 321 -32.81 22.86 -11.37
C THR A 321 -32.60 21.38 -11.73
N ILE A 322 -33.67 20.58 -11.65
CA ILE A 322 -33.65 19.18 -12.09
C ILE A 322 -33.55 19.10 -13.62
N GLY A 323 -32.89 18.10 -14.17
CA GLY A 323 -32.74 17.87 -15.60
C GLY A 323 -33.57 16.69 -16.09
N GLU A 324 -33.25 16.22 -17.28
CA GLU A 324 -33.77 15.00 -17.90
C GLU A 324 -33.09 13.72 -17.38
N THR A 325 -33.72 12.56 -17.59
CA THR A 325 -33.05 11.27 -17.38
C THR A 325 -31.81 11.18 -18.28
N PRO A 326 -30.60 10.84 -17.78
CA PRO A 326 -29.39 10.75 -18.59
C PRO A 326 -29.50 9.67 -19.68
N TYR A 327 -29.08 10.03 -20.90
CA TYR A 327 -29.09 9.14 -22.06
C TYR A 327 -27.84 9.35 -22.91
N LEU A 328 -27.54 8.39 -23.78
CA LEU A 328 -26.51 8.49 -24.81
C LEU A 328 -27.21 8.40 -26.17
N ASP A 329 -27.18 9.47 -26.95
CA ASP A 329 -27.56 9.45 -28.35
C ASP A 329 -26.39 8.90 -29.19
N PRO A 330 -26.55 7.78 -29.91
CA PRO A 330 -25.52 7.24 -30.79
C PRO A 330 -25.03 8.23 -31.86
N ASN A 331 -25.84 9.22 -32.23
CA ASN A 331 -25.49 10.24 -33.23
C ASN A 331 -24.83 11.49 -32.61
N SER A 332 -24.75 11.58 -31.28
CA SER A 332 -24.02 12.66 -30.63
C SER A 332 -22.53 12.59 -30.93
N VAL A 333 -21.87 13.74 -30.91
CA VAL A 333 -20.45 13.88 -31.25
C VAL A 333 -19.64 14.28 -30.03
N SER A 334 -18.33 14.11 -30.10
CA SER A 334 -17.41 14.68 -29.11
C SER A 334 -17.35 16.21 -29.23
N LYS A 335 -16.92 16.90 -28.16
CA LYS A 335 -16.73 18.36 -28.21
C LYS A 335 -15.67 18.74 -29.23
N LEU A 336 -14.55 18.02 -29.24
CA LEU A 336 -13.50 18.20 -30.24
C LEU A 336 -14.03 18.03 -31.67
N GLU A 337 -14.80 16.98 -31.94
CA GLU A 337 -15.40 16.74 -33.26
C GLU A 337 -16.31 17.90 -33.70
N ALA A 338 -17.16 18.40 -32.78
CA ALA A 338 -18.03 19.53 -33.05
C ALA A 338 -17.25 20.82 -33.34
N GLN A 339 -16.15 21.06 -32.61
CA GLN A 339 -15.28 22.23 -32.83
C GLN A 339 -14.50 22.14 -34.13
N GLU A 340 -14.00 20.96 -34.50
CA GLU A 340 -13.33 20.74 -35.78
C GLU A 340 -14.28 20.93 -36.98
N ALA A 341 -15.52 20.46 -36.85
CA ALA A 341 -16.57 20.69 -37.86
C ALA A 341 -16.91 22.18 -37.98
N ALA A 342 -17.04 22.90 -36.86
CA ALA A 342 -17.29 24.35 -36.85
C ALA A 342 -16.12 25.17 -37.44
N ALA A 343 -14.88 24.70 -37.27
CA ALA A 343 -13.68 25.34 -37.83
C ALA A 343 -13.41 24.97 -39.31
N GLY A 344 -14.22 24.07 -39.91
CA GLY A 344 -14.08 23.65 -41.31
C GLY A 344 -12.86 22.77 -41.60
N VAL A 345 -12.33 22.08 -40.58
CA VAL A 345 -11.04 21.35 -40.64
C VAL A 345 -11.20 19.87 -41.07
N GLU A 346 -12.43 19.44 -41.39
CA GLU A 346 -12.80 18.04 -41.69
C GLU A 346 -11.94 17.36 -42.78
N ASN A 347 -11.31 18.14 -43.66
CA ASN A 347 -10.54 17.66 -44.82
C ASN A 347 -9.03 17.96 -44.78
N ASP A 348 -8.41 18.32 -43.65
CA ASP A 348 -6.94 18.49 -43.59
C ASP A 348 -6.21 17.14 -43.45
N PRO A 349 -5.49 16.67 -44.50
CA PRO A 349 -4.76 15.40 -44.45
C PRO A 349 -3.64 15.38 -43.39
N LYS A 350 -3.12 16.53 -42.93
CA LYS A 350 -2.15 16.58 -41.82
C LYS A 350 -2.79 16.28 -40.47
N LEU A 351 -4.05 16.65 -40.27
CA LEU A 351 -4.77 16.37 -39.03
C LEU A 351 -5.26 14.91 -39.00
N GLN A 352 -5.65 14.35 -40.15
CA GLN A 352 -5.91 12.91 -40.28
C GLN A 352 -4.64 12.06 -40.08
N ALA A 353 -3.47 12.57 -40.51
CA ALA A 353 -2.18 11.99 -40.17
C ALA A 353 -1.92 12.06 -38.65
N LEU A 354 -2.19 13.18 -37.97
CA LEU A 354 -2.05 13.27 -36.50
C LEU A 354 -3.00 12.33 -35.73
N LYS A 355 -4.23 12.12 -36.21
CA LYS A 355 -5.19 11.14 -35.67
C LYS A 355 -4.73 9.68 -35.85
N SER A 356 -3.90 9.40 -36.86
CA SER A 356 -3.33 8.05 -37.10
C SER A 356 -1.91 7.87 -36.53
N VAL A 357 -1.20 8.94 -36.20
CA VAL A 357 0.22 8.92 -35.81
C VAL A 357 0.47 8.61 -34.32
N ASN A 358 -0.55 8.52 -33.45
CA ASN A 358 -0.33 8.26 -32.01
C ASN A 358 -0.90 6.95 -31.45
N LEU A 359 -1.04 5.91 -32.29
CA LEU A 359 -1.20 4.52 -31.82
C LEU A 359 -0.10 3.56 -32.33
N MET A 360 0.83 4.03 -33.17
CA MET A 360 2.05 3.32 -33.56
C MET A 360 3.21 4.30 -33.76
N GLY A 361 3.85 4.73 -32.67
CA GLY A 361 4.90 5.74 -32.69
C GLY A 361 5.79 5.73 -31.45
N MET A 362 6.27 4.56 -31.01
CA MET A 362 7.34 4.46 -30.02
C MET A 362 8.45 3.52 -30.50
N ASN A 363 8.96 3.78 -31.70
CA ASN A 363 10.33 3.42 -32.04
C ASN A 363 11.24 4.59 -31.63
N GLY A 364 11.96 4.40 -30.54
CA GLY A 364 13.21 5.09 -30.23
C GLY A 364 13.18 6.62 -30.16
N THR A 365 12.78 7.18 -29.01
CA THR A 365 13.58 8.15 -28.24
C THR A 365 12.88 8.43 -26.91
N LYS A 366 13.70 8.78 -25.92
CA LYS A 366 13.37 9.07 -24.52
C LYS A 366 12.17 10.02 -24.36
N GLU A 367 11.46 9.80 -23.24
CA GLU A 367 10.55 10.70 -22.52
C GLU A 367 9.06 10.32 -22.48
N TYR A 368 8.50 10.55 -21.28
CA TYR A 368 7.10 10.44 -20.84
C TYR A 368 6.66 9.15 -20.13
N ARG A 369 7.09 9.13 -18.86
CA ARG A 369 6.51 8.45 -17.69
C ARG A 369 5.05 8.84 -17.48
N CYS A 370 4.16 7.88 -17.25
CA CYS A 370 2.80 8.15 -16.76
C CYS A 370 2.33 7.28 -15.59
N VAL A 371 3.17 6.44 -14.99
CA VAL A 371 2.75 5.51 -13.92
C VAL A 371 3.50 5.69 -12.59
N GLU A 372 4.16 6.84 -12.38
CA GLU A 372 4.93 7.15 -11.15
C GLU A 372 4.17 8.05 -10.14
N TYR A 373 2.83 8.06 -10.15
CA TYR A 373 2.06 9.16 -9.51
C TYR A 373 1.22 8.76 -8.28
N TRP A 374 1.29 7.53 -7.79
CA TRP A 374 0.45 7.13 -6.64
C TRP A 374 1.23 6.76 -5.37
N GLN A 375 2.57 6.65 -5.42
CA GLN A 375 3.37 6.41 -4.20
C GLN A 375 4.15 7.62 -3.67
N LEU A 376 4.24 8.75 -4.40
CA LEU A 376 4.97 9.95 -3.93
C LEU A 376 4.19 10.84 -2.93
N ASN A 377 2.86 10.79 -2.88
CA ASN A 377 2.06 11.83 -2.20
C ASN A 377 1.88 11.65 -0.68
N ILE A 378 2.31 10.52 -0.11
CA ILE A 378 2.31 10.35 1.36
C ILE A 378 3.65 10.76 1.98
N GLN A 379 4.75 10.74 1.21
CA GLN A 379 6.07 11.15 1.69
C GLN A 379 6.36 12.65 1.50
N ASN A 380 5.71 13.32 0.55
CA ASN A 380 5.95 14.74 0.29
C ASN A 380 5.24 15.70 1.25
N ALA A 381 4.19 15.26 1.98
CA ALA A 381 3.53 16.11 2.97
C ALA A 381 4.38 16.41 4.21
N TYR A 382 5.47 15.66 4.45
CA TYR A 382 6.39 15.87 5.58
C TYR A 382 7.66 16.65 5.22
N LYS A 383 7.86 17.03 3.95
CA LYS A 383 9.08 17.72 3.48
C LYS A 383 8.93 19.23 3.27
N CYS A 384 7.74 19.80 3.44
CA CYS A 384 7.53 21.24 3.19
C CYS A 384 8.00 22.17 4.31
N GLU A 385 8.43 21.68 5.48
CA GLU A 385 8.92 22.56 6.55
C GLU A 385 10.39 22.98 6.40
N GLU A 386 11.25 22.18 5.77
CA GLU A 386 12.68 22.52 5.67
C GLU A 386 13.01 23.45 4.48
N THR A 387 12.17 23.50 3.45
CA THR A 387 12.48 24.25 2.21
C THR A 387 12.07 25.73 2.26
N PHE A 388 11.06 26.10 3.04
CA PHE A 388 10.61 27.50 3.11
C PHE A 388 11.53 28.40 3.96
N ALA A 389 12.33 27.82 4.86
CA ALA A 389 13.24 28.56 5.74
C ALA A 389 14.50 29.12 5.04
N ASN A 390 14.81 28.64 3.82
CA ASN A 390 16.09 28.91 3.16
C ASN A 390 15.99 29.88 1.96
N ILE A 391 14.81 30.39 1.63
CA ILE A 391 14.60 31.16 0.38
C ILE A 391 14.68 32.68 0.61
N ILE A 392 14.54 33.18 1.84
CA ILE A 392 14.62 34.62 2.14
C ILE A 392 15.45 34.85 3.42
N PRO A 393 16.67 35.42 3.32
CA PRO A 393 17.48 35.79 4.48
C PRO A 393 16.74 36.82 5.36
N GLY A 394 16.59 36.54 6.66
CA GLY A 394 15.88 37.41 7.61
C GLY A 394 14.51 36.90 8.08
N THR A 395 13.94 35.88 7.43
CA THR A 395 12.62 35.32 7.81
C THR A 395 12.65 34.57 9.15
N ARG A 396 13.79 33.95 9.48
CA ARG A 396 13.99 33.25 10.76
C ARG A 396 13.95 34.22 11.95
N ASP A 397 14.57 35.39 11.82
CA ASP A 397 14.64 36.37 12.91
C ASP A 397 13.32 37.13 13.07
N TYR A 398 12.61 37.38 11.97
CA TYR A 398 11.25 37.95 12.00
C TYR A 398 10.23 36.99 12.65
N LEU A 399 10.33 35.68 12.39
CA LEU A 399 9.47 34.67 13.01
C LEU A 399 9.81 34.47 14.50
N LEU A 400 11.08 34.54 14.88
CA LEU A 400 11.52 34.39 16.27
C LEU A 400 11.20 35.62 17.15
N GLN A 401 11.20 36.83 16.58
CA GLN A 401 10.87 38.06 17.31
C GLN A 401 9.36 38.29 17.49
N ASN A 402 8.51 37.73 16.62
CA ASN A 402 7.05 37.93 16.69
C ASN A 402 6.25 36.75 17.27
N THR A 403 6.88 35.62 17.62
CA THR A 403 6.25 34.62 18.48
C THR A 403 6.30 35.08 19.93
N MET A 404 5.26 35.81 20.35
CA MET A 404 5.01 36.06 21.77
C MET A 404 4.96 34.73 22.52
N SER A 405 5.76 34.67 23.59
CA SER A 405 5.85 33.60 24.56
C SER A 405 4.47 33.17 25.07
N VAL A 406 3.98 32.03 24.61
CA VAL A 406 2.88 31.33 25.28
C VAL A 406 3.51 30.59 26.46
N SER A 407 3.35 31.15 27.65
CA SER A 407 3.62 30.48 28.93
C SER A 407 2.79 29.18 29.00
N PRO A 408 3.24 28.12 29.71
CA PRO A 408 2.47 26.89 29.83
C PRO A 408 1.14 27.21 30.53
N MET A 409 0.03 27.24 29.80
CA MET A 409 -1.29 27.32 30.42
C MET A 409 -1.54 26.02 31.19
N ASP A 410 -1.76 26.18 32.49
CA ASP A 410 -2.36 25.16 33.34
C ASP A 410 -3.63 24.59 32.69
N LYS A 411 -3.75 23.26 32.73
CA LYS A 411 -4.89 22.52 32.17
C LYS A 411 -6.21 23.02 32.79
N PRO A 412 -7.23 23.36 32.00
CA PRO A 412 -8.57 23.51 32.55
C PRO A 412 -9.10 22.11 32.92
N PRO A 413 -9.75 21.95 34.08
CA PRO A 413 -10.35 20.68 34.46
C PRO A 413 -11.63 20.46 33.65
N GLY A 414 -11.68 19.41 32.81
CA GLY A 414 -12.96 18.82 32.36
C GLY A 414 -13.26 18.66 30.87
N SER A 415 -12.29 18.56 29.95
CA SER A 415 -12.60 18.39 28.51
C SER A 415 -12.82 16.93 28.06
N GLN A 416 -14.08 16.53 27.87
CA GLN A 416 -14.54 15.44 26.98
C GLN A 416 -14.55 15.99 25.54
N CYS A 417 -14.09 15.37 24.44
CA CYS A 417 -13.92 13.98 24.01
C CYS A 417 -12.54 13.77 23.35
N ARG A 418 -11.73 12.85 23.90
CA ARG A 418 -10.39 12.50 23.39
C ARG A 418 -10.40 11.40 22.31
N TYR A 419 -11.57 10.83 21.98
CA TYR A 419 -11.69 9.61 21.14
C TYR A 419 -12.87 9.69 20.14
N PRO A 420 -12.64 10.04 18.86
CA PRO A 420 -13.69 10.02 17.82
C PRO A 420 -14.34 8.65 17.69
N GLY A 421 -15.67 8.57 17.73
CA GLY A 421 -16.41 7.34 17.43
C GLY A 421 -16.09 6.16 18.34
N ASN A 422 -15.67 6.41 19.59
CA ASN A 422 -15.10 5.41 20.48
C ASN A 422 -13.86 4.68 19.90
N ARG A 423 -13.07 5.33 19.06
CA ARG A 423 -11.81 4.77 18.54
C ARG A 423 -10.59 5.47 19.14
N VAL A 424 -9.61 4.66 19.53
CA VAL A 424 -8.34 5.16 20.07
C VAL A 424 -7.34 5.28 18.93
N VAL A 425 -6.74 6.47 18.78
CA VAL A 425 -5.74 6.82 17.76
C VAL A 425 -4.46 7.38 18.41
N TRP A 426 -3.41 7.56 17.62
CA TRP A 426 -2.16 8.19 18.08
C TRP A 426 -2.35 9.70 18.27
N ASP A 427 -1.65 10.29 19.24
CA ASP A 427 -1.85 11.71 19.60
C ASP A 427 -1.18 12.68 18.60
N GLY A 428 -0.44 12.15 17.61
CA GLY A 428 0.25 12.88 16.55
C GLY A 428 1.38 12.05 15.90
N PRO A 429 2.08 12.59 14.88
CA PRO A 429 3.20 11.91 14.24
C PRO A 429 4.43 11.75 15.15
N ASP A 430 4.59 12.62 16.14
CA ASP A 430 5.67 12.59 17.14
C ASP A 430 5.25 11.94 18.46
N ASP A 431 4.15 11.18 18.48
CA ASP A 431 3.70 10.48 19.68
C ASP A 431 4.85 9.60 20.22
N PRO A 432 5.32 9.82 21.48
CA PRO A 432 6.47 9.10 22.02
C PRO A 432 6.20 7.60 22.24
N GLU A 433 4.92 7.18 22.22
CA GLU A 433 4.53 5.77 22.30
C GLU A 433 4.62 5.07 20.96
N HIS A 434 4.70 5.80 19.85
CA HIS A 434 4.83 5.24 18.52
C HIS A 434 6.23 4.60 18.33
N PRO A 435 6.32 3.33 17.88
CA PRO A 435 7.61 2.60 17.77
C PRO A 435 8.70 3.29 16.95
N HIS A 436 8.32 4.06 15.92
CA HIS A 436 9.27 4.83 15.11
C HIS A 436 9.89 6.01 15.86
N ASN A 437 9.27 6.50 16.93
CA ASN A 437 9.74 7.66 17.70
C ASN A 437 10.52 7.27 18.95
N TRP A 438 10.72 5.97 19.18
CA TRP A 438 11.51 5.51 20.30
C TRP A 438 12.95 6.01 20.24
N ALA A 439 13.52 6.30 21.41
CA ALA A 439 14.93 6.61 21.56
C ALA A 439 15.80 5.47 20.99
N LEU A 440 16.94 5.83 20.41
CA LEU A 440 17.82 4.89 19.71
C LEU A 440 18.19 3.67 20.56
N TRP A 441 18.45 3.86 21.86
CA TRP A 441 18.79 2.76 22.77
C TRP A 441 17.67 1.73 22.92
N ARG A 442 16.39 2.14 22.85
CA ARG A 442 15.23 1.23 22.87
C ARG A 442 15.10 0.47 21.58
N LYS A 443 15.34 1.13 20.44
CA LYS A 443 15.36 0.46 19.13
C LYS A 443 16.49 -0.57 19.05
N LEU A 444 17.68 -0.22 19.53
CA LEU A 444 18.83 -1.11 19.60
C LEU A 444 18.60 -2.26 20.58
N SER A 445 17.97 -2.04 21.74
CA SER A 445 17.69 -3.12 22.70
C SER A 445 16.75 -4.16 22.09
N VAL A 446 15.72 -3.74 21.34
CA VAL A 446 14.84 -4.65 20.59
C VAL A 446 15.63 -5.47 19.58
N VAL A 447 16.47 -4.83 18.75
CA VAL A 447 17.29 -5.53 17.75
C VAL A 447 18.24 -6.55 18.40
N VAL A 448 18.91 -6.19 19.50
CA VAL A 448 19.83 -7.09 20.22
C VAL A 448 19.08 -8.26 20.83
N LEU A 449 17.96 -8.02 21.51
CA LEU A 449 17.16 -9.08 22.13
C LEU A 449 16.57 -10.03 21.09
N LEU A 450 16.04 -9.51 19.98
CA LEU A 450 15.58 -10.31 18.84
C LEU A 450 16.70 -11.17 18.26
N THR A 451 17.88 -10.58 18.11
CA THR A 451 19.07 -11.27 17.57
C THR A 451 19.47 -12.43 18.49
N LEU A 452 19.63 -12.19 19.79
CA LEU A 452 20.04 -13.20 20.76
C LEU A 452 18.99 -14.31 20.90
N LEU A 453 17.70 -13.96 20.97
CA LEU A 453 16.61 -14.93 21.07
C LEU A 453 16.60 -15.87 19.85
N THR A 454 16.79 -15.30 18.66
CA THR A 454 16.83 -16.08 17.41
C THR A 454 18.08 -16.93 17.33
N LEU A 455 19.22 -16.39 17.78
CA LEU A 455 20.51 -17.09 17.80
C LEU A 455 20.42 -18.38 18.62
N VAL A 456 19.80 -18.34 19.80
CA VAL A 456 19.60 -19.51 20.65
C VAL A 456 18.92 -20.64 19.88
N ILE A 457 17.79 -20.40 19.22
CA ILE A 457 17.11 -21.50 18.49
C ILE A 457 17.92 -21.95 17.27
N THR A 458 18.59 -21.03 16.56
CA THR A 458 19.41 -21.43 15.42
C THR A 458 20.60 -22.32 15.81
N ILE A 459 21.24 -22.06 16.95
CA ILE A 459 22.27 -22.94 17.54
C ILE A 459 21.65 -24.29 17.90
N GLN A 460 20.47 -24.29 18.50
CA GLN A 460 19.76 -25.50 18.91
C GLN A 460 19.44 -26.44 17.74
N SER A 461 19.29 -25.87 16.54
CA SER A 461 18.98 -26.64 15.34
C SER A 461 20.05 -27.66 14.98
N SER A 462 21.32 -27.32 15.19
CA SER A 462 22.48 -28.10 14.73
C SER A 462 23.31 -28.70 15.86
N ILE A 463 23.22 -28.17 17.09
CA ILE A 463 24.03 -28.64 18.24
C ILE A 463 23.81 -30.13 18.60
N PHE A 464 22.66 -30.70 18.22
CA PHE A 464 22.40 -32.13 18.42
C PHE A 464 23.34 -33.01 17.58
N GLY A 465 23.71 -32.55 16.37
CA GLY A 465 24.47 -33.35 15.42
C GLY A 465 25.88 -33.74 15.89
N THR A 466 26.49 -32.96 16.78
CA THR A 466 27.84 -33.27 17.29
C THR A 466 27.87 -34.44 18.26
N GLY A 467 26.77 -34.68 18.96
CA GLY A 467 26.61 -35.81 19.87
C GLY A 467 25.99 -37.05 19.23
N ALA A 468 25.77 -37.03 17.90
CA ALA A 468 25.09 -38.11 17.19
C ALA A 468 25.79 -39.46 17.37
N THR A 469 27.13 -39.51 17.37
CA THR A 469 27.87 -40.77 17.56
C THR A 469 27.65 -41.40 18.93
N ASP A 470 27.51 -40.59 19.99
CA ASP A 470 27.25 -41.12 21.33
C ASP A 470 25.79 -41.52 21.50
N PHE A 471 24.88 -40.78 20.87
CA PHE A 471 23.48 -41.15 20.73
C PHE A 471 23.31 -42.50 20.00
N ASP A 472 24.03 -42.70 18.89
CA ASP A 472 24.00 -43.94 18.11
C ASP A 472 24.41 -45.14 18.97
N LYS A 473 25.46 -44.97 19.79
CA LYS A 473 25.94 -46.00 20.73
C LYS A 473 24.96 -46.26 21.87
N GLU A 474 24.38 -45.22 22.47
CA GLU A 474 23.44 -45.34 23.60
C GLU A 474 22.18 -46.12 23.20
N PHE A 475 21.66 -45.88 22.00
CA PHE A 475 20.43 -46.51 21.51
C PHE A 475 20.65 -47.70 20.56
N GLY A 476 21.91 -48.02 20.23
CA GLY A 476 22.25 -49.14 19.33
C GLY A 476 21.69 -48.97 17.91
N VAL A 477 21.69 -47.75 17.38
CA VAL A 477 21.13 -47.42 16.05
C VAL A 477 22.20 -47.07 15.03
N SER A 478 21.85 -47.07 13.74
CA SER A 478 22.76 -46.66 12.68
C SER A 478 22.99 -45.14 12.67
N ASN A 479 24.09 -44.70 12.06
CA ASN A 479 24.44 -43.28 12.01
C ASN A 479 23.40 -42.42 11.27
N GLU A 480 22.73 -43.00 10.28
CA GLU A 480 21.63 -42.37 9.57
C GLU A 480 20.47 -42.03 10.52
N VAL A 481 20.19 -42.89 11.50
CA VAL A 481 19.16 -42.66 12.53
C VAL A 481 19.57 -41.54 13.49
N GLY A 482 20.85 -41.43 13.84
CA GLY A 482 21.38 -40.27 14.58
C GLY A 482 21.19 -38.95 13.83
N ILE A 483 21.47 -38.93 12.52
CA ILE A 483 21.26 -37.75 11.65
C ILE A 483 19.78 -37.36 11.58
N LEU A 484 18.84 -38.31 11.71
CA LEU A 484 17.41 -38.01 11.76
C LEU A 484 17.05 -37.06 12.92
N GLY A 485 17.78 -37.08 14.04
CA GLY A 485 17.53 -36.14 15.14
C GLY A 485 17.70 -34.67 14.72
N THR A 486 18.67 -34.35 13.87
CA THR A 486 18.83 -33.00 13.28
C THR A 486 17.76 -32.75 12.21
N THR A 487 17.54 -33.73 11.34
CA THR A 487 16.55 -33.66 10.24
C THR A 487 15.14 -33.37 10.75
N ILE A 488 14.66 -34.11 11.75
CA ILE A 488 13.29 -34.02 12.26
C ILE A 488 13.03 -32.67 12.93
N PHE A 489 14.05 -32.10 13.59
CA PHE A 489 13.96 -30.74 14.11
C PHE A 489 13.78 -29.72 12.97
N LEU A 490 14.51 -29.87 11.87
CA LEU A 490 14.38 -29.01 10.69
C LEU A 490 13.03 -29.19 9.98
N LEU A 491 12.45 -30.39 9.99
CA LEU A 491 11.08 -30.62 9.52
C LEU A 491 10.05 -29.88 10.38
N GLY A 492 10.19 -29.91 11.72
CA GLY A 492 9.37 -29.08 12.61
C GLY A 492 9.53 -27.59 12.29
N PHE A 493 10.78 -27.17 12.06
CA PHE A 493 11.15 -25.83 11.62
C PHE A 493 10.47 -25.42 10.31
N ALA A 494 10.29 -26.34 9.36
CA ALA A 494 9.63 -26.11 8.09
C ALA A 494 8.11 -25.88 8.22
N VAL A 495 7.48 -26.51 9.21
CA VAL A 495 6.03 -26.41 9.49
C VAL A 495 5.68 -25.19 10.34
N GLY A 496 6.67 -24.62 11.05
CA GLY A 496 6.45 -23.49 11.95
C GLY A 496 5.95 -22.18 11.31
N PRO A 497 6.42 -21.72 10.13
CA PRO A 497 6.08 -20.38 9.63
C PRO A 497 4.58 -20.17 9.37
N PRO A 498 3.84 -21.12 8.74
CA PRO A 498 2.39 -21.02 8.59
C PRO A 498 1.62 -20.89 9.93
N PHE A 499 2.20 -21.37 11.03
CA PHE A 499 1.59 -21.29 12.36
C PHE A 499 1.92 -19.95 13.05
N TRP A 500 3.19 -19.57 13.10
CA TRP A 500 3.64 -18.41 13.89
C TRP A 500 3.43 -17.06 13.22
N ALA A 501 3.53 -16.98 11.88
CA ALA A 501 3.34 -15.73 11.16
C ALA A 501 1.96 -15.09 11.43
N PRO A 502 0.81 -15.79 11.24
CA PRO A 502 -0.50 -15.21 11.54
C PRO A 502 -0.71 -14.87 13.02
N ILE A 503 -0.22 -15.72 13.94
CA ILE A 503 -0.32 -15.46 15.38
C ILE A 503 0.39 -14.14 15.73
N SER A 504 1.51 -13.83 15.07
CA SER A 504 2.24 -12.58 15.31
C SER A 504 1.53 -11.32 14.83
N GLU A 505 0.65 -11.43 13.82
CA GLU A 505 -0.14 -10.30 13.33
C GLU A 505 -1.38 -10.03 14.20
N LEU A 506 -1.92 -11.08 14.83
CA LEU A 506 -3.09 -10.98 15.72
C LEU A 506 -2.70 -10.55 17.13
N TYR A 507 -1.64 -11.13 17.68
CA TYR A 507 -1.29 -10.99 19.10
C TYR A 507 -0.09 -10.08 19.35
N GLY A 508 0.56 -9.57 18.30
CA GLY A 508 1.80 -8.79 18.37
C GLY A 508 3.05 -9.66 18.19
N ARG A 509 4.23 -9.04 18.12
CA ARG A 509 5.49 -9.76 17.89
C ARG A 509 6.01 -10.44 19.15
N LYS A 510 5.93 -9.76 20.31
CA LYS A 510 6.65 -10.16 21.54
C LYS A 510 6.24 -11.53 22.06
N TRP A 511 4.97 -11.69 22.42
CA TRP A 511 4.50 -12.87 23.14
C TRP A 511 4.57 -14.17 22.32
N PRO A 512 4.21 -14.18 21.02
CA PRO A 512 4.36 -15.39 20.22
C PRO A 512 5.81 -15.90 20.17
N MET A 513 6.81 -15.01 20.10
CA MET A 513 8.23 -15.42 20.14
C MET A 513 8.62 -15.97 21.52
N VAL A 514 8.26 -15.27 22.61
CA VAL A 514 8.59 -15.70 23.98
C VAL A 514 7.94 -17.05 24.31
N ILE A 515 6.65 -17.20 24.00
CA ILE A 515 5.90 -18.44 24.23
C ILE A 515 6.46 -19.57 23.35
N GLY A 516 6.74 -19.29 22.07
CA GLY A 516 7.34 -20.27 21.16
C GLY A 516 8.68 -20.82 21.68
N VAL A 517 9.59 -19.94 22.11
CA VAL A 517 10.88 -20.37 22.69
C VAL A 517 10.70 -21.12 24.00
N THR A 518 9.80 -20.66 24.87
CA THR A 518 9.51 -21.35 26.15
C THR A 518 9.01 -22.77 25.91
N ILE A 519 8.04 -22.94 24.99
CA ILE A 519 7.50 -24.25 24.63
C ILE A 519 8.56 -25.11 23.93
N ALA A 520 9.39 -24.52 23.07
CA ALA A 520 10.50 -25.22 22.44
C ALA A 520 11.49 -25.76 23.48
N SER A 521 11.86 -24.96 24.48
CA SER A 521 12.73 -25.38 25.58
C SER A 521 12.10 -26.50 26.43
N LEU A 522 10.78 -26.46 26.66
CA LEU A 522 10.05 -27.56 27.33
C LEU A 522 10.09 -28.86 26.51
N PHE A 523 9.89 -28.79 25.19
CA PHE A 523 10.06 -29.97 24.33
C PHE A 523 11.51 -30.40 24.20
N THR A 524 12.47 -29.49 24.37
CA THR A 524 13.89 -29.86 24.40
C THR A 524 14.23 -30.64 25.67
N LEU A 525 13.59 -30.31 26.79
CA LEU A 525 13.65 -31.09 28.03
C LEU A 525 13.09 -32.50 27.83
N MET A 526 12.02 -32.66 27.04
CA MET A 526 11.53 -33.99 26.64
C MET A 526 12.59 -34.79 25.87
N VAL A 527 13.40 -34.14 25.02
CA VAL A 527 14.50 -34.81 24.31
C VAL A 527 15.64 -35.16 25.26
N SER A 528 16.04 -34.24 26.16
CA SER A 528 17.16 -34.46 27.07
C SER A 528 16.88 -35.53 28.13
N LEU A 529 15.61 -35.77 28.47
CA LEU A 529 15.15 -36.82 29.38
C LEU A 529 14.65 -38.07 28.65
N GLY A 530 14.53 -38.04 27.32
CA GLY A 530 13.95 -39.12 26.53
C GLY A 530 14.79 -40.41 26.63
N GLN A 531 14.12 -41.52 26.92
CA GLN A 531 14.74 -42.86 27.05
C GLN A 531 14.45 -43.78 25.86
N ASN A 532 13.77 -43.26 24.84
CA ASN A 532 13.47 -43.99 23.61
C ASN A 532 13.43 -43.03 22.41
N LEU A 533 13.62 -43.60 21.21
CA LEU A 533 13.71 -42.84 19.97
C LEU A 533 12.43 -42.06 19.66
N ALA A 534 11.25 -42.62 19.96
CA ALA A 534 9.97 -41.96 19.67
C ALA A 534 9.80 -40.67 20.46
N THR A 535 10.09 -40.69 21.76
CA THR A 535 10.07 -39.49 22.62
C THR A 535 11.08 -38.45 22.16
N ILE A 536 12.29 -38.87 21.78
CA ILE A 536 13.36 -37.99 21.31
C ILE A 536 12.95 -37.33 19.98
N PHE A 537 12.50 -38.11 19.00
CA PHE A 537 12.12 -37.59 17.68
C PHE A 537 10.87 -36.72 17.73
N LEU A 538 9.85 -37.10 18.51
CA LEU A 538 8.68 -36.23 18.73
C LEU A 538 9.08 -34.93 19.42
N GLY A 539 9.91 -35.00 20.46
CA GLY A 539 10.44 -33.83 21.14
C GLY A 539 11.26 -32.95 20.22
N ARG A 540 12.08 -33.51 19.31
CA ARG A 540 12.84 -32.75 18.31
C ARG A 540 11.92 -32.05 17.30
N PHE A 541 10.91 -32.74 16.78
CA PHE A 541 9.93 -32.14 15.87
C PHE A 541 9.21 -30.96 16.52
N LEU A 542 8.68 -31.17 17.73
CA LEU A 542 7.95 -30.12 18.46
C LEU A 542 8.88 -28.97 18.86
N SER A 543 10.10 -29.27 19.32
CA SER A 543 11.09 -28.22 19.61
C SER A 543 11.39 -27.36 18.38
N GLY A 544 11.49 -27.96 17.20
CA GLY A 544 11.67 -27.24 15.94
C GLY A 544 10.44 -26.41 15.54
N LEU A 545 9.25 -26.99 15.67
CA LEU A 545 7.97 -26.34 15.36
C LEU A 545 7.75 -25.07 16.20
N PHE A 546 7.89 -25.19 17.52
CA PHE A 546 7.71 -24.08 18.45
C PHE A 546 8.91 -23.12 18.44
N GLY A 547 10.12 -23.66 18.27
CA GLY A 547 11.36 -22.88 18.20
C GLY A 547 11.41 -21.96 16.99
N ASN A 548 10.67 -22.26 15.92
CA ASN A 548 10.63 -21.42 14.73
C ASN A 548 9.92 -20.05 14.92
N ALA A 549 9.27 -19.82 16.06
CA ALA A 549 8.55 -18.57 16.31
C ALA A 549 9.42 -17.30 16.10
N PRO A 550 10.62 -17.16 16.70
CA PRO A 550 11.47 -15.99 16.48
C PRO A 550 11.87 -15.84 15.01
N ILE A 551 12.22 -16.91 14.31
CA ILE A 551 12.70 -16.82 12.91
C ILE A 551 11.60 -16.35 11.95
N SER A 552 10.36 -16.78 12.18
CA SER A 552 9.24 -16.35 11.32
C SER A 552 8.80 -14.92 11.58
N ILE A 553 9.06 -14.42 12.79
CA ILE A 553 8.56 -13.13 13.27
C ILE A 553 9.61 -12.04 13.17
N VAL A 554 10.90 -12.39 13.28
CA VAL A 554 12.01 -11.44 13.38
C VAL A 554 12.12 -10.52 12.16
N GLY A 555 11.79 -11.01 10.96
CA GLY A 555 11.79 -10.21 9.74
C GLY A 555 10.83 -9.02 9.82
N GLY A 556 9.63 -9.21 10.40
CA GLY A 556 8.68 -8.12 10.65
C GLY A 556 9.12 -7.27 11.85
N ALA A 557 9.43 -7.92 12.98
CA ALA A 557 9.75 -7.26 14.25
C ALA A 557 10.98 -6.35 14.16
N ALA A 558 11.99 -6.71 13.35
CA ALA A 558 13.20 -5.91 13.13
C ALA A 558 12.97 -4.70 12.22
N THR A 559 11.77 -4.56 11.63
CA THR A 559 11.40 -3.48 10.71
C THR A 559 10.32 -2.56 11.26
N ASP A 560 9.51 -3.03 12.21
CA ASP A 560 8.36 -2.31 12.79
C ASP A 560 8.76 -1.01 13.54
N ASN A 561 10.04 -0.81 13.87
CA ASN A 561 10.55 0.34 14.64
C ASN A 561 11.63 1.19 13.92
N TRP A 562 11.92 0.91 12.64
CA TRP A 562 12.95 1.61 11.87
C TRP A 562 12.41 2.27 10.61
N ASN A 563 13.00 3.40 10.23
CA ASN A 563 12.72 4.07 8.96
C ASN A 563 13.40 3.35 7.78
N ALA A 564 12.97 3.62 6.55
CA ALA A 564 13.30 2.82 5.36
C ALA A 564 14.79 2.48 5.15
N ILE A 565 15.71 3.40 5.45
CA ILE A 565 17.16 3.17 5.28
C ILE A 565 17.72 2.31 6.42
N ASP A 566 17.42 2.68 7.67
CA ASP A 566 17.92 1.95 8.85
C ASP A 566 17.33 0.54 8.95
N ARG A 567 16.14 0.33 8.38
CA ARG A 567 15.49 -0.97 8.21
C ARG A 567 16.42 -1.99 7.54
N GLY A 568 17.12 -1.60 6.47
CA GLY A 568 18.01 -2.51 5.73
C GLY A 568 19.24 -2.94 6.53
N ILE A 569 19.75 -2.05 7.40
CA ILE A 569 20.90 -2.33 8.27
C ILE A 569 20.46 -3.25 9.42
N SER A 570 19.33 -2.93 10.07
CA SER A 570 18.73 -3.75 11.13
C SER A 570 18.50 -5.18 10.64
N LEU A 571 17.84 -5.35 9.49
CA LEU A 571 17.63 -6.66 8.86
C LEU A 571 18.95 -7.38 8.57
N GLY A 572 19.95 -6.69 8.01
CA GLY A 572 21.25 -7.27 7.69
C GLY A 572 21.96 -7.86 8.92
N VAL A 573 21.98 -7.12 10.04
CA VAL A 573 22.61 -7.57 11.29
C VAL A 573 21.87 -8.78 11.87
N VAL A 574 20.55 -8.68 11.97
CA VAL A 574 19.74 -9.73 12.59
C VAL A 574 19.81 -11.02 11.76
N ILE A 575 19.60 -10.95 10.44
CA ILE A 575 19.65 -12.10 9.55
C ILE A 575 21.06 -12.72 9.51
N GLY A 576 22.12 -11.92 9.60
CA GLY A 576 23.49 -12.42 9.70
C GLY A 576 23.74 -13.27 10.94
N ALA A 577 23.21 -12.86 12.08
CA ALA A 577 23.27 -13.67 13.29
C ALA A 577 22.46 -14.97 13.15
N VAL A 578 21.26 -14.90 12.56
CA VAL A 578 20.43 -16.09 12.27
C VAL A 578 21.17 -17.09 11.37
N PHE A 579 21.88 -16.60 10.35
CA PHE A 579 22.66 -17.46 9.45
C PHE A 579 23.89 -18.07 10.13
N SER A 580 24.47 -17.37 11.09
CA SER A 580 25.66 -17.82 11.82
C SER A 580 25.36 -18.90 12.86
N GLY A 581 24.17 -18.86 13.47
CA GLY A 581 23.81 -19.76 14.58
C GLY A 581 23.97 -21.25 14.29
N PRO A 582 23.53 -21.79 13.13
CA PRO A 582 23.72 -23.19 12.81
C PRO A 582 25.19 -23.60 12.77
N MET A 583 26.12 -22.72 12.38
CA MET A 583 27.56 -22.99 12.37
C MET A 583 28.17 -22.93 13.78
N MET A 584 27.65 -22.06 14.65
CA MET A 584 28.06 -21.98 16.06
C MET A 584 27.65 -23.23 16.85
N GLY A 585 26.53 -23.87 16.49
CA GLY A 585 26.03 -25.08 17.13
C GLY A 585 27.08 -26.19 17.21
N PRO A 586 27.64 -26.69 16.09
CA PRO A 586 28.64 -27.75 16.14
C PRO A 586 29.95 -27.36 16.83
N VAL A 587 30.34 -26.09 16.77
CA VAL A 587 31.52 -25.61 17.50
C VAL A 587 31.28 -25.75 19.01
N ILE A 588 30.19 -25.19 19.53
CA ILE A 588 29.86 -25.25 20.96
C ILE A 588 29.57 -26.70 21.39
N GLY A 589 28.74 -27.40 20.62
CA GLY A 589 28.29 -28.75 20.91
C GLY A 589 29.39 -29.81 20.80
N GLY A 590 30.46 -29.55 20.04
CA GLY A 590 31.62 -30.44 19.97
C GLY A 590 32.39 -30.47 21.30
N PHE A 591 32.66 -29.29 21.87
CA PHE A 591 33.30 -29.20 23.18
C PHE A 591 32.42 -29.72 24.32
N VAL A 592 31.12 -29.42 24.30
CA VAL A 592 30.20 -29.84 25.37
C VAL A 592 29.95 -31.35 25.32
N ALA A 593 29.73 -31.94 24.13
CA ALA A 593 29.49 -33.37 24.01
C ALA A 593 30.71 -34.21 24.43
N GLU A 594 31.92 -33.80 24.02
CA GLU A 594 33.14 -34.56 24.34
C GLU A 594 33.52 -34.49 25.82
N ASN A 595 33.36 -33.33 26.47
CA ASN A 595 33.76 -33.16 27.87
C ASN A 595 32.67 -33.60 28.86
N LEU A 596 31.42 -33.72 28.41
CA LEU A 596 30.28 -34.15 29.23
C LEU A 596 29.56 -35.31 28.54
N ASN A 597 28.49 -35.02 27.79
CA ASN A 597 27.77 -35.96 26.94
C ASN A 597 26.83 -35.21 26.00
N TRP A 598 26.25 -35.93 25.02
CA TRP A 598 25.33 -35.34 24.05
C TRP A 598 24.05 -34.74 24.66
N ARG A 599 23.59 -35.24 25.82
CA ARG A 599 22.40 -34.69 26.51
C ARG A 599 22.69 -33.31 27.09
N TRP A 600 23.92 -33.02 27.50
CA TRP A 600 24.33 -31.70 27.98
C TRP A 600 24.26 -30.61 26.91
N ASN A 601 24.41 -30.96 25.62
CA ASN A 601 24.12 -30.03 24.53
C ASN A 601 22.68 -29.52 24.61
N LEU A 602 21.73 -30.41 24.95
CA LEU A 602 20.33 -30.05 25.10
C LEU A 602 20.08 -29.26 26.39
N TRP A 603 20.71 -29.63 27.50
CA TRP A 603 20.63 -28.85 28.75
C TRP A 603 21.12 -27.41 28.59
N LEU A 604 22.23 -27.22 27.86
CA LEU A 604 22.72 -25.88 27.54
C LEU A 604 21.67 -25.05 26.80
N MET A 605 21.01 -25.64 25.80
CA MET A 605 19.97 -24.94 25.03
C MET A 605 18.68 -24.72 25.83
N ILE A 606 18.34 -25.61 26.77
CA ILE A 606 17.22 -25.43 27.70
C ILE A 606 17.48 -24.22 28.60
N ILE A 607 18.66 -24.15 29.22
CA ILE A 607 19.06 -23.04 30.11
C ILE A 607 19.07 -21.73 29.32
N ALA A 608 19.73 -21.70 28.16
CA ALA A 608 19.79 -20.52 27.30
C ALA A 608 18.41 -20.09 26.80
N GLY A 609 17.56 -21.04 26.40
CA GLY A 609 16.20 -20.78 25.92
C GLY A 609 15.30 -20.19 26.99
N PHE A 610 15.24 -20.79 28.19
CA PHE A 610 14.47 -20.23 29.31
C PHE A 610 15.01 -18.89 29.79
N ALA A 611 16.34 -18.74 29.88
CA ALA A 611 16.95 -17.47 30.26
C ALA A 611 16.60 -16.37 29.25
N MET A 612 16.73 -16.64 27.95
CA MET A 612 16.38 -15.66 26.91
C MET A 612 14.88 -15.40 26.83
N ALA A 613 14.03 -16.40 27.04
CA ALA A 613 12.59 -16.22 27.12
C ALA A 613 12.21 -15.31 28.30
N LEU A 614 12.83 -15.50 29.47
CA LEU A 614 12.63 -14.64 30.65
C LEU A 614 13.13 -13.22 30.41
N ILE A 615 14.35 -13.06 29.88
CA ILE A 615 14.91 -11.74 29.54
C ILE A 615 14.00 -11.02 28.54
N CYS A 616 13.54 -11.70 27.49
CA CYS A 616 12.62 -11.10 26.53
C CYS A 616 11.24 -10.82 27.14
N ALA A 617 10.72 -11.67 28.03
CA ALA A 617 9.48 -11.42 28.74
C ALA A 617 9.55 -10.12 29.55
N LEU A 618 10.70 -9.84 30.18
CA LEU A 618 10.92 -8.65 31.02
C LEU A 618 11.27 -7.40 30.19
N PHE A 619 12.20 -7.51 29.24
CA PHE A 619 12.85 -6.36 28.60
C PHE A 619 12.45 -6.13 27.14
N LEU A 620 11.95 -7.14 26.42
CA LEU A 620 11.53 -6.94 25.03
C LEU A 620 10.26 -6.10 25.01
N GLU A 621 10.28 -5.00 24.27
CA GLU A 621 9.11 -4.15 24.06
C GLU A 621 8.33 -4.59 22.81
N GLU A 622 7.02 -4.36 22.80
CA GLU A 622 6.17 -4.71 21.67
C GLU A 622 6.33 -3.66 20.55
N SER A 623 6.96 -4.04 19.45
CA SER A 623 7.20 -3.16 18.30
C SER A 623 6.02 -3.11 17.32
N TYR A 624 5.06 -4.03 17.38
CA TYR A 624 3.94 -4.05 16.44
C TYR A 624 2.98 -2.88 16.66
N ILE A 625 2.94 -1.93 15.72
CA ILE A 625 2.17 -0.68 15.82
C ILE A 625 0.69 -0.91 16.18
N PRO A 626 -0.06 -1.82 15.50
CA PRO A 626 -1.46 -2.05 15.86
C PRO A 626 -1.65 -2.56 17.29
N ARG A 627 -0.72 -3.36 17.81
CA ARG A 627 -0.79 -3.89 19.18
C ARG A 627 -0.35 -2.87 20.22
N ALA A 628 0.61 -2.02 19.90
CA ALA A 628 0.98 -0.89 20.73
C ALA A 628 -0.23 0.04 20.94
N LEU A 629 -1.03 0.26 19.89
CA LEU A 629 -2.28 1.03 19.97
C LEU A 629 -3.34 0.36 20.87
N VAL A 630 -3.47 -0.98 20.83
CA VAL A 630 -4.34 -1.73 21.77
C VAL A 630 -3.91 -1.51 23.22
N LYS A 631 -2.59 -1.49 23.48
CA LYS A 631 -2.06 -1.23 24.84
C LYS A 631 -2.41 0.19 25.29
N LYS A 632 -2.25 1.18 24.41
CA LYS A 632 -2.67 2.57 24.65
C LYS A 632 -4.18 2.65 24.94
N ALA A 633 -4.99 1.97 24.13
CA ALA A 633 -6.45 1.91 24.31
C ALA A 633 -6.86 1.29 25.65
N LYS A 634 -6.20 0.21 26.10
CA LYS A 634 -6.47 -0.39 27.42
C LYS A 634 -6.17 0.55 28.58
N ARG A 635 -5.05 1.28 28.52
CA ARG A 635 -4.73 2.28 29.56
C ARG A 635 -5.80 3.37 29.60
N ILE A 636 -6.17 3.86 28.43
CA ILE A 636 -7.20 4.88 28.25
C ILE A 636 -8.55 4.40 28.81
N ARG A 637 -9.00 3.17 28.49
CA ARG A 637 -10.23 2.59 29.06
C ARG A 637 -10.22 2.60 30.58
N LYS A 638 -9.08 2.25 31.19
CA LYS A 638 -8.89 2.24 32.65
C LYS A 638 -8.92 3.65 33.26
N GLU A 639 -8.34 4.63 32.56
CA GLU A 639 -8.32 6.03 32.99
C GLU A 639 -9.69 6.72 32.82
N THR A 640 -10.45 6.39 31.77
CA THR A 640 -11.72 7.04 31.46
C THR A 640 -12.97 6.26 31.89
N GLY A 641 -12.84 5.00 32.31
CA GLY A 641 -13.96 4.12 32.65
C GLY A 641 -14.90 3.79 31.48
N ASN A 642 -14.46 4.01 30.23
CA ASN A 642 -15.28 3.82 29.03
C ASN A 642 -14.81 2.59 28.24
N ASP A 643 -15.46 1.45 28.46
CA ASP A 643 -15.15 0.18 27.79
C ASP A 643 -15.50 0.14 26.30
N LYS A 644 -16.23 1.13 25.78
CA LYS A 644 -16.61 1.18 24.36
C LYS A 644 -15.45 1.56 23.44
N LEU A 645 -14.36 2.11 23.98
CA LEU A 645 -13.21 2.60 23.22
C LEU A 645 -12.43 1.46 22.55
N LYS A 646 -12.53 1.20 21.25
CA LYS A 646 -11.84 0.10 20.54
C LYS A 646 -10.79 0.59 19.54
N THR A 647 -9.86 -0.29 19.18
CA THR A 647 -8.88 -0.07 18.10
C THR A 647 -9.30 -0.83 16.84
N GLU A 648 -8.77 -0.45 15.67
CA GLU A 648 -9.07 -1.14 14.40
C GLU A 648 -8.75 -2.64 14.45
N LEU A 649 -7.66 -3.03 15.13
CA LEU A 649 -7.28 -4.43 15.32
C LEU A 649 -8.31 -5.20 16.16
N GLU A 650 -8.95 -4.56 17.14
CA GLU A 650 -9.98 -5.18 17.99
C GLU A 650 -11.35 -5.26 17.29
N GLU A 651 -11.63 -4.38 16.33
CA GLU A 651 -12.86 -4.42 15.53
C GLU A 651 -12.79 -5.43 14.37
N ALA A 652 -11.60 -5.65 13.79
CA ALA A 652 -11.42 -6.53 12.62
C ALA A 652 -11.71 -8.03 12.90
N GLY A 653 -11.66 -8.47 14.17
CA GLY A 653 -11.92 -9.85 14.57
C GLY A 653 -10.90 -10.87 14.03
N VAL A 654 -11.09 -12.15 14.36
CA VAL A 654 -10.25 -13.26 13.88
C VAL A 654 -11.05 -14.08 12.86
N ASP A 655 -10.72 -13.94 11.58
CA ASP A 655 -11.29 -14.78 10.52
C ASP A 655 -10.35 -15.95 10.21
N LEU A 656 -10.69 -17.13 10.74
CA LEU A 656 -9.92 -18.36 10.56
C LEU A 656 -9.83 -18.78 9.08
N LYS A 657 -10.85 -18.49 8.26
CA LYS A 657 -10.87 -18.83 6.82
C LYS A 657 -9.88 -17.94 6.05
N ARG A 658 -9.80 -16.66 6.41
CA ARG A 658 -8.77 -15.73 5.90
C ARG A 658 -7.37 -16.17 6.31
N ILE A 659 -7.17 -16.59 7.56
CA ILE A 659 -5.86 -17.07 8.03
C ILE A 659 -5.41 -18.30 7.23
N ILE A 660 -6.27 -19.31 7.09
CA ILE A 660 -5.93 -20.54 6.35
C ILE A 660 -5.63 -20.23 4.87
N SER A 661 -6.48 -19.46 4.20
CA SER A 661 -6.27 -19.14 2.78
C SER A 661 -5.00 -18.31 2.53
N VAL A 662 -4.67 -17.36 3.41
CA VAL A 662 -3.50 -16.48 3.26
C VAL A 662 -2.19 -17.19 3.64
N TYR A 663 -2.20 -18.04 4.68
CA TYR A 663 -0.96 -18.59 5.25
C TYR A 663 -0.65 -20.04 4.87
N LEU A 664 -1.66 -20.85 4.54
CA LEU A 664 -1.45 -22.23 4.11
C LEU A 664 -1.53 -22.37 2.59
N VAL A 665 -2.48 -21.72 1.92
CA VAL A 665 -2.74 -21.95 0.47
C VAL A 665 -1.91 -21.01 -0.41
N ARG A 666 -1.88 -19.71 -0.09
CA ARG A 666 -1.21 -18.68 -0.90
C ARG A 666 0.28 -18.96 -1.16
N PRO A 667 1.09 -19.42 -0.19
CA PRO A 667 2.53 -19.63 -0.42
C PRO A 667 2.82 -20.66 -1.53
N TRP A 668 2.04 -21.75 -1.60
CA TRP A 668 2.17 -22.75 -2.67
C TRP A 668 1.75 -22.21 -4.02
N LYS A 669 0.66 -21.41 -4.05
CA LYS A 669 0.23 -20.76 -5.28
C LYS A 669 1.30 -19.82 -5.81
N LEU A 670 1.89 -18.98 -4.94
CA LEU A 670 2.99 -18.09 -5.32
C LEU A 670 4.18 -18.88 -5.85
N PHE A 671 4.57 -19.95 -5.16
CA PHE A 671 5.68 -20.80 -5.61
C PHE A 671 5.42 -21.46 -6.96
N ALA A 672 4.18 -21.82 -7.29
CA ALA A 672 3.85 -22.39 -8.59
C ALA A 672 3.79 -21.35 -9.72
N THR A 673 3.45 -20.10 -9.40
CA THR A 673 3.17 -19.07 -10.42
C THR A 673 4.29 -18.04 -10.61
N GLU A 674 5.24 -17.94 -9.69
CA GLU A 674 6.21 -16.84 -9.62
C GLU A 674 7.66 -17.31 -9.85
N PRO A 675 8.22 -17.15 -11.07
CA PRO A 675 9.57 -17.63 -11.39
C PRO A 675 10.66 -17.04 -10.50
N ILE A 676 10.60 -15.75 -10.18
CA ILE A 676 11.60 -15.09 -9.32
C ILE A 676 11.60 -15.74 -7.94
N LEU A 677 10.42 -15.95 -7.34
CA LEU A 677 10.30 -16.61 -6.04
C LEU A 677 10.89 -18.01 -6.08
N VAL A 678 10.62 -18.80 -7.13
CA VAL A 678 11.14 -20.16 -7.29
C VAL A 678 12.65 -20.19 -7.32
N PHE A 679 13.28 -19.48 -8.27
CA PHE A 679 14.72 -19.57 -8.48
C PHE A 679 15.51 -18.98 -7.30
N VAL A 680 15.06 -17.85 -6.72
CA VAL A 680 15.69 -17.25 -5.54
C VAL A 680 15.54 -18.16 -4.32
N THR A 681 14.37 -18.78 -4.15
CA THR A 681 14.16 -19.75 -3.06
C THR A 681 15.01 -20.99 -3.22
N ILE A 682 15.07 -21.60 -4.42
CA ILE A 682 15.93 -22.76 -4.66
C ILE A 682 17.40 -22.42 -4.37
N TYR A 683 17.87 -21.25 -4.81
CA TYR A 683 19.25 -20.85 -4.55
C TYR A 683 19.52 -20.67 -3.05
N GLN A 684 18.63 -20.00 -2.33
CA GLN A 684 18.76 -19.84 -0.88
C GLN A 684 18.68 -21.18 -0.13
N SER A 685 17.78 -22.08 -0.55
CA SER A 685 17.63 -23.42 0.00
C SER A 685 18.88 -24.27 -0.24
N PHE A 686 19.49 -24.16 -1.43
CA PHE A 686 20.74 -24.84 -1.77
C PHE A 686 21.89 -24.40 -0.85
N ILE A 687 22.06 -23.08 -0.66
CA ILE A 687 23.07 -22.55 0.28
C ILE A 687 22.82 -23.07 1.69
N TYR A 688 21.57 -23.08 2.16
CA TYR A 688 21.24 -23.62 3.49
C TYR A 688 21.54 -25.11 3.62
N GLY A 689 21.18 -25.90 2.61
CA GLY A 689 21.47 -27.33 2.56
C GLY A 689 22.97 -27.59 2.71
N ILE A 690 23.80 -26.80 2.03
CA ILE A 690 25.26 -26.92 2.13
C ILE A 690 25.78 -26.54 3.52
N VAL A 691 25.20 -25.53 4.19
CA VAL A 691 25.56 -25.22 5.57
C VAL A 691 25.36 -26.42 6.49
N TYR A 692 24.23 -27.12 6.39
CA TYR A 692 23.97 -28.33 7.20
C TYR A 692 24.80 -29.53 6.76
N LEU A 693 25.06 -29.67 5.46
CA LEU A 693 25.97 -30.68 4.92
C LEU A 693 27.38 -30.53 5.52
N PHE A 694 27.85 -29.30 5.73
CA PHE A 694 29.16 -29.06 6.35
C PHE A 694 29.26 -29.58 7.79
N PHE A 695 28.15 -29.69 8.52
CA PHE A 695 28.17 -30.24 9.88
C PHE A 695 28.53 -31.72 9.92
N THR A 696 28.26 -32.45 8.82
CA THR A 696 28.66 -33.85 8.63
C THR A 696 29.98 -33.95 7.87
N SER A 697 30.19 -33.11 6.85
CA SER A 697 31.38 -33.15 6.00
C SER A 697 32.66 -32.70 6.71
N ILE A 698 32.62 -31.66 7.56
CA ILE A 698 33.80 -31.17 8.28
C ILE A 698 34.38 -32.23 9.23
N PRO A 699 33.57 -32.95 10.04
CA PRO A 699 34.06 -34.10 10.80
C PRO A 699 34.66 -35.21 9.95
N ILE A 700 34.11 -35.52 8.77
CA ILE A 700 34.69 -36.54 7.89
C ILE A 700 36.13 -36.16 7.53
N GLU A 701 36.39 -34.91 7.13
CA GLU A 701 37.75 -34.46 6.83
C GLU A 701 38.64 -34.40 8.07
N PHE A 702 38.28 -33.58 9.05
CA PHE A 702 39.22 -33.23 10.10
C PHE A 702 39.35 -34.34 11.15
N LYS A 703 38.28 -35.04 11.49
CA LYS A 703 38.31 -36.15 12.45
C LYS A 703 38.70 -37.48 11.80
N GLN A 704 38.11 -37.86 10.65
CA GLN A 704 38.36 -39.19 10.06
C GLN A 704 39.57 -39.22 9.14
N ILE A 705 39.78 -38.21 8.30
CA ILE A 705 40.88 -38.19 7.34
C ILE A 705 42.16 -37.63 8.01
N ARG A 706 42.07 -36.47 8.66
CA ARG A 706 43.21 -35.79 9.31
C ARG A 706 43.45 -36.19 10.77
N GLN A 707 42.57 -36.99 11.36
CA GLN A 707 42.74 -37.54 12.72
C GLN A 707 42.91 -36.47 13.81
N TRP A 708 42.23 -35.32 13.67
CA TRP A 708 42.18 -34.32 14.72
C TRP A 708 41.33 -34.79 15.90
N ASP A 709 41.63 -34.26 17.08
CA ASP A 709 40.80 -34.47 18.26
C ASP A 709 39.35 -34.09 17.97
N PRO A 710 38.36 -34.89 18.43
CA PRO A 710 36.95 -34.64 18.15
C PRO A 710 36.49 -33.21 18.51
N GLN A 711 37.06 -32.65 19.57
CA GLN A 711 36.79 -31.29 20.07
C GLN A 711 37.23 -30.21 19.08
N LEU A 712 38.36 -30.44 18.39
CA LEU A 712 38.99 -29.48 17.48
C LEU A 712 38.46 -29.61 16.05
N ALA A 713 37.94 -30.78 15.68
CA ALA A 713 37.49 -31.08 14.32
C ALA A 713 36.40 -30.15 13.77
N GLN A 714 35.64 -29.45 14.63
CA GLN A 714 34.58 -28.50 14.23
C GLN A 714 35.07 -27.05 14.11
N LEU A 715 36.27 -26.72 14.63
CA LEU A 715 36.83 -25.36 14.59
C LEU A 715 36.99 -24.76 13.18
N PRO A 716 37.20 -25.53 12.09
CA PRO A 716 37.20 -24.97 10.74
C PRO A 716 35.95 -24.18 10.37
N LEU A 717 34.79 -24.46 10.99
CA LEU A 717 33.56 -23.66 10.82
C LEU A 717 33.73 -22.20 11.28
N CYS A 718 34.66 -21.91 12.19
CA CYS A 718 34.98 -20.54 12.61
C CYS A 718 35.50 -19.68 11.44
N ALA A 719 36.24 -20.28 10.49
CA ALA A 719 36.68 -19.54 9.30
C ALA A 719 35.50 -19.12 8.41
N MET A 720 34.47 -19.97 8.30
CA MET A 720 33.22 -19.61 7.63
C MET A 720 32.48 -18.49 8.38
N LEU A 721 32.43 -18.53 9.72
CA LEU A 721 31.84 -17.46 10.54
C LEU A 721 32.57 -16.10 10.38
N ILE A 722 33.90 -16.12 10.26
CA ILE A 722 34.69 -14.93 9.89
C ILE A 722 34.26 -14.43 8.51
N GLY A 723 34.10 -15.33 7.55
CA GLY A 723 33.58 -15.01 6.22
C GLY A 723 32.18 -14.37 6.26
N VAL A 724 31.25 -14.92 7.05
CA VAL A 724 29.92 -14.36 7.26
C VAL A 724 30.00 -12.95 7.85
N SER A 725 30.90 -12.72 8.81
CA SER A 725 31.11 -11.40 9.43
C SER A 725 31.63 -10.37 8.43
N ILE A 726 32.59 -10.76 7.57
CA ILE A 726 33.11 -9.92 6.48
C ILE A 726 31.98 -9.62 5.47
N GLY A 727 31.21 -10.63 5.08
CA GLY A 727 30.05 -10.46 4.19
C GLY A 727 29.00 -9.51 4.77
N SER A 728 28.74 -9.58 6.08
CA SER A 728 27.85 -8.65 6.80
C SER A 728 28.36 -7.22 6.76
N ALA A 729 29.66 -7.01 7.01
CA ALA A 729 30.29 -5.71 6.87
C ALA A 729 30.18 -5.16 5.44
N ILE A 730 30.44 -5.99 4.41
CA ILE A 730 30.27 -5.62 3.00
C ILE A 730 28.82 -5.17 2.72
N ASN A 731 27.82 -5.94 3.19
CA ASN A 731 26.41 -5.60 3.01
C ASN A 731 26.03 -4.27 3.68
N VAL A 732 26.51 -4.01 4.90
CA VAL A 732 26.28 -2.74 5.61
C VAL A 732 26.92 -1.56 4.88
N VAL A 733 28.17 -1.70 4.44
CA VAL A 733 28.89 -0.65 3.70
C VAL A 733 28.20 -0.36 2.37
N TYR A 734 27.83 -1.38 1.61
CA TYR A 734 27.10 -1.23 0.34
C TYR A 734 25.76 -0.54 0.54
N THR A 735 24.98 -0.96 1.54
CA THR A 735 23.67 -0.37 1.86
C THR A 735 23.80 1.11 2.25
N LYS A 736 24.74 1.46 3.13
CA LYS A 736 24.95 2.85 3.58
C LYS A 736 25.52 3.76 2.51
N ARG A 737 26.39 3.24 1.62
CA ARG A 737 27.11 4.09 0.66
C ARG A 737 26.43 4.14 -0.69
N ILE A 738 26.08 2.99 -1.27
CA ILE A 738 25.60 2.90 -2.65
C ILE A 738 24.08 3.01 -2.66
N LEU A 739 23.40 2.15 -1.91
CA LEU A 739 21.94 2.10 -1.93
C LEU A 739 21.31 3.39 -1.39
N ALA A 740 21.83 3.93 -0.29
CA ALA A 740 21.36 5.19 0.28
C ALA A 740 21.57 6.39 -0.67
N ARG A 741 22.63 6.39 -1.49
CA ARG A 741 22.83 7.43 -2.50
C ARG A 741 21.83 7.31 -3.64
N GLN A 742 21.58 6.09 -4.12
CA GLN A 742 20.59 5.83 -5.16
C GLN A 742 19.17 6.22 -4.70
N LEU A 743 18.77 5.84 -3.49
CA LEU A 743 17.50 6.23 -2.87
C LEU A 743 17.29 7.76 -2.81
N LYS A 744 18.36 8.51 -2.54
CA LYS A 744 18.31 9.99 -2.56
C LYS A 744 18.14 10.54 -3.97
N GLN A 745 18.72 9.89 -4.98
CA GLN A 745 18.64 10.31 -6.38
C GLN A 745 17.31 9.96 -7.04
N THR A 746 16.64 8.88 -6.62
CA THR A 746 15.36 8.41 -7.17
C THR A 746 14.13 8.94 -6.40
N GLY A 747 14.30 9.94 -5.52
CA GLY A 747 13.18 10.52 -4.78
C GLY A 747 12.53 9.60 -3.73
N GLY A 748 13.18 8.48 -3.36
CA GLY A 748 12.68 7.51 -2.37
C GLY A 748 12.32 6.13 -2.92
N GLY A 749 12.29 5.93 -4.24
CA GLY A 749 12.02 4.64 -4.86
C GLY A 749 13.23 3.70 -4.83
N LEU A 750 13.12 2.55 -4.16
CA LEU A 750 14.13 1.50 -4.17
C LEU A 750 13.82 0.46 -5.25
N VAL A 751 14.67 0.35 -6.28
CA VAL A 751 14.58 -0.71 -7.29
C VAL A 751 15.14 -2.02 -6.68
N PRO A 752 14.35 -3.11 -6.55
CA PRO A 752 14.79 -4.34 -5.89
C PRO A 752 16.07 -4.95 -6.48
N GLU A 753 16.27 -4.85 -7.80
CA GLU A 753 17.43 -5.41 -8.51
C GLU A 753 18.77 -4.79 -8.07
N GLN A 754 18.76 -3.62 -7.41
CA GLN A 754 19.98 -3.01 -6.85
C GLN A 754 20.59 -3.82 -5.69
N ARG A 755 19.86 -4.83 -5.18
CA ARG A 755 20.36 -5.85 -4.23
C ARG A 755 21.23 -6.91 -4.90
N LEU A 756 20.96 -7.23 -6.17
CA LEU A 756 21.55 -8.36 -6.89
C LEU A 756 23.06 -8.26 -7.15
N PRO A 757 23.72 -7.08 -7.28
CA PRO A 757 25.17 -7.02 -7.45
C PRO A 757 25.96 -7.75 -6.35
N LEU A 758 25.54 -7.63 -5.08
CA LEU A 758 26.17 -8.37 -3.99
C LEU A 758 25.91 -9.88 -4.08
N MET A 759 24.74 -10.28 -4.60
CA MET A 759 24.42 -11.68 -4.85
C MET A 759 25.28 -12.27 -5.97
N ILE A 760 25.58 -11.49 -7.02
CA ILE A 760 26.49 -11.89 -8.11
C ILE A 760 27.91 -12.10 -7.56
N VAL A 761 28.42 -11.14 -6.78
CA VAL A 761 29.73 -11.27 -6.11
C VAL A 761 29.77 -12.51 -5.23
N GLY A 762 28.72 -12.72 -4.42
CA GLY A 762 28.60 -13.93 -3.61
C GLY A 762 28.56 -15.21 -4.44
N GLY A 763 27.86 -15.18 -5.59
CA GLY A 763 27.75 -16.27 -6.54
C GLY A 763 29.08 -16.73 -7.14
N PHE A 764 30.06 -15.84 -7.29
CA PHE A 764 31.42 -16.22 -7.71
C PHE A 764 32.31 -16.63 -6.53
N LEU A 765 32.26 -15.90 -5.41
CA LEU A 765 33.10 -16.17 -4.24
C LEU A 765 32.78 -17.53 -3.60
N PHE A 766 31.50 -17.89 -3.56
CA PHE A 766 31.03 -19.14 -2.97
C PHE A 766 31.63 -20.39 -3.63
N PRO A 767 31.45 -20.65 -4.95
CA PRO A 767 32.04 -21.81 -5.60
C PRO A 767 33.57 -21.73 -5.69
N ALA A 768 34.15 -20.53 -5.83
CA ALA A 768 35.61 -20.37 -5.78
C ALA A 768 36.18 -20.83 -4.43
N GLY A 769 35.53 -20.46 -3.33
CA GLY A 769 35.86 -20.94 -1.99
C GLY A 769 35.69 -22.46 -1.86
N LEU A 770 34.61 -23.03 -2.40
CA LEU A 770 34.40 -24.48 -2.39
C LEU A 770 35.43 -25.25 -3.21
N PHE A 771 35.83 -24.78 -4.40
CA PHE A 771 36.88 -25.42 -5.18
C PHE A 771 38.22 -25.36 -4.45
N TRP A 772 38.56 -24.21 -3.86
CA TRP A 772 39.75 -24.09 -3.04
C TRP A 772 39.70 -25.08 -1.86
N PHE A 773 38.59 -25.12 -1.15
CA PHE A 773 38.37 -26.03 -0.02
C PHE A 773 38.49 -27.51 -0.44
N ALA A 774 37.88 -27.87 -1.57
CA ALA A 774 37.89 -29.21 -2.14
C ALA A 774 39.30 -29.70 -2.48
N TRP A 775 40.08 -28.91 -3.21
CA TRP A 775 41.39 -29.33 -3.71
C TRP A 775 42.53 -29.13 -2.72
N THR A 776 42.26 -28.50 -1.57
CA THR A 776 43.17 -28.46 -0.42
C THR A 776 42.82 -29.48 0.65
N SER A 777 41.83 -30.37 0.40
CA SER A 777 41.50 -31.47 1.31
C SER A 777 42.51 -32.61 1.29
N ASP A 778 43.49 -32.60 0.38
CA ASP A 778 44.55 -33.61 0.42
C ASP A 778 45.31 -33.52 1.76
N PRO A 779 45.48 -34.63 2.50
CA PRO A 779 46.20 -34.63 3.78
C PRO A 779 47.64 -34.11 3.69
N ASN A 780 48.28 -34.21 2.53
CA ASN A 780 49.63 -33.69 2.27
C ASN A 780 49.68 -32.16 2.19
N VAL A 781 48.55 -31.51 1.90
CA VAL A 781 48.45 -30.06 1.93
C VAL A 781 48.27 -29.59 3.38
N PRO A 782 49.01 -28.56 3.84
CA PRO A 782 48.83 -28.01 5.17
C PRO A 782 47.38 -27.58 5.42
N TRP A 783 46.84 -28.00 6.57
CA TRP A 783 45.46 -27.69 6.98
C TRP A 783 45.06 -26.20 6.91
N PRO A 784 45.95 -25.19 7.11
CA PRO A 784 45.52 -23.80 7.06
C PRO A 784 44.97 -23.41 5.69
N ALA A 785 45.47 -24.01 4.60
CA ALA A 785 45.00 -23.70 3.25
C ALA A 785 43.49 -24.01 3.10
N MET A 786 43.07 -25.16 3.62
CA MET A 786 41.67 -25.59 3.60
C MET A 786 40.81 -24.75 4.55
N VAL A 787 41.29 -24.47 5.77
CA VAL A 787 40.54 -23.65 6.74
C VAL A 787 40.33 -22.22 6.20
N VAL A 788 41.37 -21.61 5.61
CA VAL A 788 41.28 -20.27 5.03
C VAL A 788 40.31 -20.21 3.84
N ALA A 789 40.18 -21.29 3.06
CA ALA A 789 39.16 -21.39 2.00
C ALA A 789 37.71 -21.31 2.54
N GLY A 790 37.51 -21.59 3.83
CA GLY A 790 36.24 -21.36 4.53
C GLY A 790 35.82 -19.89 4.56
N ILE A 791 36.76 -18.93 4.55
CA ILE A 791 36.46 -17.49 4.57
C ILE A 791 35.72 -17.03 3.30
N PRO A 792 36.27 -17.17 2.06
CA PRO A 792 35.55 -16.77 0.85
C PRO A 792 34.25 -17.57 0.67
N THR A 793 34.22 -18.84 1.09
CA THR A 793 32.99 -19.65 1.13
C THR A 793 31.93 -18.99 2.00
N GLY A 794 32.27 -18.61 3.24
CA GLY A 794 31.37 -17.95 4.18
C GLY A 794 30.91 -16.57 3.70
N VAL A 795 31.80 -15.77 3.11
CA VAL A 795 31.44 -14.48 2.49
C VAL A 795 30.41 -14.70 1.39
N GLY A 796 30.68 -15.63 0.46
CA GLY A 796 29.81 -15.89 -0.67
C GLY A 796 28.44 -16.41 -0.24
N MET A 797 28.41 -17.39 0.67
CA MET A 797 27.18 -17.93 1.24
C MET A 797 26.33 -16.83 1.89
N PHE A 798 26.94 -16.00 2.74
CA PHE A 798 26.19 -14.96 3.44
C PHE A 798 25.65 -13.90 2.47
N LEU A 799 26.46 -13.43 1.50
CA LEU A 799 26.01 -12.45 0.52
C LEU A 799 24.84 -12.98 -0.31
N ILE A 800 24.89 -14.23 -0.79
CA ILE A 800 23.76 -14.86 -1.48
C ILE A 800 22.55 -14.91 -0.55
N TRP A 801 22.74 -15.38 0.67
CA TRP A 801 21.67 -15.54 1.66
C TRP A 801 20.91 -14.25 1.95
N ILE A 802 21.64 -13.18 2.32
CA ILE A 802 21.03 -11.91 2.72
C ILE A 802 20.36 -11.22 1.52
N GLN A 803 20.96 -11.30 0.33
CA GLN A 803 20.37 -10.70 -0.85
C GLN A 803 19.13 -11.47 -1.32
N CYS A 804 19.13 -12.81 -1.29
CA CYS A 804 17.90 -13.59 -1.58
C CYS A 804 16.76 -13.17 -0.65
N PHE A 805 17.03 -13.08 0.65
CA PHE A 805 16.00 -12.74 1.64
C PHE A 805 15.46 -11.32 1.45
N THR A 806 16.34 -10.33 1.34
CA THR A 806 15.94 -8.91 1.18
C THR A 806 15.32 -8.64 -0.19
N TYR A 807 15.81 -9.27 -1.26
CA TYR A 807 15.24 -9.16 -2.60
C TYR A 807 13.81 -9.73 -2.66
N LEU A 808 13.54 -10.88 -2.02
CA LEU A 808 12.17 -11.42 -1.95
C LEU A 808 11.21 -10.48 -1.21
N ILE A 809 11.65 -9.84 -0.13
CA ILE A 809 10.85 -8.84 0.59
C ILE A 809 10.57 -7.63 -0.31
N ASP A 810 11.60 -7.10 -0.98
CA ASP A 810 11.48 -5.89 -1.80
C ASP A 810 10.63 -6.16 -3.06
N VAL A 811 10.72 -7.35 -3.67
CA VAL A 811 9.91 -7.75 -4.84
C VAL A 811 8.45 -8.05 -4.47
N TYR A 812 8.19 -8.66 -3.32
CA TYR A 812 6.85 -9.11 -2.92
C TYR A 812 6.28 -8.33 -1.73
N LEU A 813 6.67 -7.06 -1.55
CA LEU A 813 6.37 -6.25 -0.35
C LEU A 813 4.91 -6.35 0.16
N PRO A 814 3.85 -6.29 -0.67
CA PRO A 814 2.46 -6.38 -0.19
C PRO A 814 2.08 -7.75 0.38
N ILE A 815 2.84 -8.79 0.04
CA ILE A 815 2.59 -10.19 0.41
C ILE A 815 3.85 -10.88 0.96
N ALA A 816 4.79 -10.09 1.49
CA ALA A 816 6.13 -10.55 1.85
C ALA A 816 6.09 -11.72 2.84
N ASN A 817 5.13 -11.73 3.77
CA ASN A 817 4.97 -12.80 4.76
C ASN A 817 4.70 -14.17 4.09
N SER A 818 3.86 -14.22 3.06
CA SER A 818 3.58 -15.47 2.32
C SER A 818 4.78 -15.93 1.49
N ALA A 819 5.51 -14.99 0.87
CA ALA A 819 6.72 -15.30 0.10
C ALA A 819 7.85 -15.83 1.01
N ILE A 820 8.06 -15.21 2.17
CA ILE A 820 9.03 -15.66 3.17
C ILE A 820 8.62 -16.99 3.80
N ALA A 821 7.32 -17.27 3.99
CA ALA A 821 6.86 -18.54 4.52
C ALA A 821 7.26 -19.72 3.63
N ILE A 822 7.01 -19.66 2.31
CA ILE A 822 7.42 -20.75 1.40
C ILE A 822 8.94 -20.83 1.24
N ASN A 823 9.63 -19.68 1.24
CA ASN A 823 11.08 -19.64 1.22
C ASN A 823 11.68 -20.37 2.43
N SER A 824 11.19 -20.06 3.64
CA SER A 824 11.64 -20.70 4.87
C SER A 824 11.31 -22.20 4.88
N LEU A 825 10.14 -22.60 4.39
CA LEU A 825 9.76 -24.00 4.28
C LEU A 825 10.72 -24.77 3.36
N SER A 826 10.90 -24.31 2.12
CA SER A 826 11.78 -24.95 1.13
C SER A 826 13.22 -25.08 1.66
N ARG A 827 13.70 -24.02 2.29
CA ARG A 827 15.04 -23.94 2.86
C ARG A 827 15.25 -24.96 3.98
N SER A 828 14.30 -25.04 4.91
CA SER A 828 14.34 -26.01 6.00
C SER A 828 14.27 -27.45 5.49
N LEU A 829 13.54 -27.73 4.40
CA LEU A 829 13.53 -29.05 3.77
C LEU A 829 14.90 -29.43 3.17
N PHE A 830 15.60 -28.48 2.54
CA PHE A 830 16.97 -28.71 2.06
C PHE A 830 17.95 -28.95 3.22
N GLY A 831 17.85 -28.14 4.28
CA GLY A 831 18.65 -28.34 5.50
C GLY A 831 18.40 -29.70 6.15
N ALA A 832 17.15 -30.19 6.12
CA ALA A 832 16.79 -31.52 6.61
C ALA A 832 17.33 -32.65 5.70
N GLY A 833 17.25 -32.47 4.37
CA GLY A 833 17.61 -33.53 3.42
C GLY A 833 19.12 -33.70 3.20
N PHE A 834 19.89 -32.62 3.17
CA PHE A 834 21.31 -32.67 2.78
C PHE A 834 22.19 -33.56 3.66
N PRO A 835 22.08 -33.51 5.00
CA PRO A 835 22.85 -34.39 5.87
C PRO A 835 22.64 -35.89 5.60
N LEU A 836 21.42 -36.30 5.19
CA LEU A 836 21.06 -37.71 5.03
C LEU A 836 21.85 -38.45 3.95
N PHE A 837 22.29 -37.77 2.90
CA PHE A 837 23.10 -38.36 1.83
C PHE A 837 24.58 -37.97 1.92
N THR A 838 24.97 -37.10 2.86
CA THR A 838 26.32 -36.54 2.92
C THR A 838 27.38 -37.63 3.09
N THR A 839 27.24 -38.50 4.08
CA THR A 839 28.23 -39.57 4.34
C THR A 839 28.40 -40.48 3.13
N ALA A 840 27.29 -40.90 2.50
CA ALA A 840 27.33 -41.74 1.31
C ALA A 840 28.00 -41.05 0.10
N MET A 841 27.73 -39.75 -0.09
CA MET A 841 28.32 -38.95 -1.17
C MET A 841 29.84 -38.82 -1.01
N TYR A 842 30.30 -38.44 0.18
CA TYR A 842 31.74 -38.25 0.45
C TYR A 842 32.51 -39.57 0.41
N ASN A 843 31.93 -40.67 0.89
CA ASN A 843 32.58 -41.98 0.83
C ASN A 843 32.72 -42.52 -0.61
N ARG A 844 31.78 -42.21 -1.51
CA ARG A 844 31.79 -42.72 -2.89
C ARG A 844 32.59 -41.87 -3.86
N LEU A 845 32.47 -40.54 -3.76
CA LEU A 845 33.13 -39.60 -4.67
C LEU A 845 34.53 -39.20 -4.18
N GLY A 846 34.81 -39.38 -2.89
CA GLY A 846 35.96 -38.77 -2.23
C GLY A 846 35.73 -37.28 -1.95
N TYR A 847 36.51 -36.74 -1.02
CA TYR A 847 36.26 -35.39 -0.49
C TYR A 847 36.34 -34.30 -1.56
N ALA A 848 37.43 -34.27 -2.32
CA ALA A 848 37.66 -33.26 -3.35
C ALA A 848 36.55 -33.24 -4.42
N TRP A 849 36.13 -34.39 -4.93
CA TRP A 849 35.08 -34.47 -5.96
C TRP A 849 33.68 -34.24 -5.39
N ALA A 850 33.39 -34.73 -4.18
CA ALA A 850 32.11 -34.46 -3.50
C ALA A 850 31.90 -32.96 -3.27
N THR A 851 32.90 -32.24 -2.76
CA THR A 851 32.83 -30.79 -2.58
C THR A 851 32.85 -30.05 -3.92
N SER A 852 33.61 -30.52 -4.92
CA SER A 852 33.61 -29.93 -6.27
C SER A 852 32.25 -30.06 -6.96
N LEU A 853 31.52 -31.16 -6.77
CA LEU A 853 30.15 -31.31 -7.28
C LEU A 853 29.23 -30.20 -6.76
N LEU A 854 29.32 -29.90 -5.46
CA LEU A 854 28.58 -28.80 -4.84
C LEU A 854 29.03 -27.44 -5.41
N ALA A 855 30.32 -27.26 -5.67
CA ALA A 855 30.84 -26.05 -6.31
C ALA A 855 30.31 -25.88 -7.74
N PHE A 856 30.25 -26.94 -8.55
CA PHE A 856 29.68 -26.90 -9.89
C PHE A 856 28.19 -26.56 -9.88
N LEU A 857 27.42 -27.10 -8.95
CA LEU A 857 26.02 -26.69 -8.75
C LEU A 857 25.92 -25.21 -8.35
N GLY A 858 26.83 -24.73 -7.50
CA GLY A 858 26.97 -23.30 -7.20
C GLY A 858 27.23 -22.44 -8.44
N VAL A 859 28.14 -22.89 -9.33
CA VAL A 859 28.42 -22.22 -10.62
C VAL A 859 27.17 -22.20 -11.51
N ALA A 860 26.42 -23.30 -11.57
CA ALA A 860 25.18 -23.38 -12.34
C ALA A 860 24.09 -22.40 -11.87
N MET A 861 24.17 -21.93 -10.62
CA MET A 861 23.24 -20.93 -10.07
C MET A 861 23.68 -19.48 -10.30
N ILE A 862 24.93 -19.21 -10.72
CA ILE A 862 25.44 -17.85 -11.01
C ILE A 862 24.59 -17.09 -12.03
N PRO A 863 24.07 -17.71 -13.11
CA PRO A 863 23.21 -17.00 -14.05
C PRO A 863 21.93 -16.44 -13.43
N VAL A 864 21.42 -17.01 -12.34
CA VAL A 864 20.14 -16.58 -11.72
C VAL A 864 20.16 -15.10 -11.34
N PRO A 865 21.07 -14.61 -10.47
CA PRO A 865 21.12 -13.18 -10.12
C PRO A 865 21.51 -12.29 -11.31
N ILE A 866 22.28 -12.78 -12.29
CA ILE A 866 22.66 -12.00 -13.48
C ILE A 866 21.44 -11.78 -14.38
N VAL A 867 20.67 -12.83 -14.65
CA VAL A 867 19.44 -12.77 -15.46
C VAL A 867 18.42 -11.87 -14.76
N PHE A 868 18.27 -11.97 -13.44
CA PHE A 868 17.37 -11.08 -12.70
C PHE A 868 17.90 -9.65 -12.59
N TYR A 869 19.21 -9.42 -12.64
CA TYR A 869 19.75 -8.06 -12.68
C TYR A 869 19.50 -7.39 -14.03
N LEU A 870 19.66 -8.13 -15.13
CA LEU A 870 19.49 -7.61 -16.50
C LEU A 870 18.02 -7.56 -16.94
N TYR A 871 17.23 -8.57 -16.58
CA TYR A 871 15.86 -8.76 -17.05
C TYR A 871 14.81 -8.74 -15.92
N GLY A 872 15.20 -8.43 -14.68
CA GLY A 872 14.32 -8.47 -13.51
C GLY A 872 13.05 -7.65 -13.66
N GLN A 873 13.16 -6.43 -14.19
CA GLN A 873 12.00 -5.58 -14.46
C GLN A 873 11.01 -6.24 -15.44
N ARG A 874 11.51 -6.87 -16.51
CA ARG A 874 10.69 -7.60 -17.48
C ARG A 874 10.04 -8.82 -16.85
N ILE A 875 10.78 -9.60 -16.08
CA ILE A 875 10.25 -10.82 -15.43
C ILE A 875 9.22 -10.45 -14.35
N ARG A 876 9.43 -9.37 -13.59
CA ARG A 876 8.45 -8.84 -12.64
C ARG A 876 7.17 -8.35 -13.32
N SER A 877 7.27 -7.81 -14.54
CA SER A 877 6.07 -7.39 -15.29
C SER A 877 5.11 -8.55 -15.59
N TRP A 878 5.63 -9.78 -15.69
CA TRP A 878 4.84 -11.00 -15.90
C TRP A 878 4.10 -11.46 -14.64
N SER A 879 4.55 -11.02 -13.47
CA SER A 879 3.95 -11.34 -12.19
C SER A 879 2.68 -10.53 -11.93
N LYS A 880 1.66 -11.18 -11.37
CA LYS A 880 0.45 -10.52 -10.83
C LYS A 880 0.67 -10.03 -9.39
N PHE A 881 1.76 -10.41 -8.75
CA PHE A 881 1.99 -10.27 -7.31
C PHE A 881 3.25 -9.49 -6.92
N ALA A 882 4.19 -9.31 -7.86
CA ALA A 882 5.41 -8.54 -7.64
C ALA A 882 5.15 -7.03 -7.73
N VAL A 883 5.92 -6.25 -6.97
CA VAL A 883 6.04 -4.80 -7.13
C VAL A 883 6.59 -4.53 -8.52
N LYS A 884 5.75 -3.99 -9.40
CA LYS A 884 6.16 -3.55 -10.74
C LYS A 884 6.90 -2.22 -10.57
N ALA A 885 8.08 -2.11 -11.17
CA ALA A 885 8.79 -0.83 -11.18
C ALA A 885 7.92 0.20 -11.91
N GLU A 886 7.51 1.24 -11.19
CA GLU A 886 6.82 2.42 -11.72
C GLU A 886 7.72 3.21 -12.68
#